data_AF-A0A6M4H949-F1
#
_entry.id   AF-A0A6M4H949-F1
#
_cell.length_a   1.000
_cell.length_b   1.000
_cell.length_c   1.000
_cell.angle_alpha   90.00
_cell.angle_beta   90.00
_cell.angle_gamma   90.00
#
_symmetry.space_group_name_H-M   'P 1'
#
loop_
_entity.id
_entity.type
_entity.pdbx_description
1 polymer ?
#
loop_
_entity_poly.entity_id
_entity_poly.type
_entity_poly.pdbx_seq_one_letter_code
_entity_poly.pdbx_strand_id
1 'polypeptide(L)'
;MKTLKISRLRYAIALALAATVGDAAAASGSFTFVTGEVSVTKANGQRVTAQRGTEVDPGDSITTGASGMAQLTMIDQARLSLRPNTQFRIEGYQRSADSSEGAVLSLVRGTLRAFTGLIASSNRDKFVMKTRVATVGIRGSGNILYACRADECDKSVTGLGQGNDQDFTVNHTIEGSHAVTNVVDAAAGLPPQQGGAQTLITGPGQTVMIQGAQAPRYVPTPTFISDTATNPTGAAKTAATASDAAATRDFAPGDNQQLSASQQASSTPVGNNGLGFVTIDASNNLLSDPIGLNDVIISTGGPFLGQAVPASIRLEGNTAALRGYTAYSGTQSNLSPDIAGGTLREMHTVNVATGLTVILGRWEGASLSFSGIGGGPTAGNIHWAYASSGYPTYLSDVLTGTATYTLAQATAPTNQNNTTGTVGTATMNVNFTNRTLGVTISVSMPAAGANAGGTWGATASDVPFSLNTFFATTADRLRVSNGSTQSGSGQLLSGAIEGSFVGANLQGAIIGYGIADFTASNPANHNQINGVLLLTGPAQNGAATYREGRVSDPSGYLANSGFSRNFSTTNRPEEVIAGANGAVTQFTAPLFAGVGSRATYALGTAQVVQSGFDAETGLVWGRWGNGVATVTGNGQTQPINLQSASLHYIFAGPQQGPVTLPLTGTGVYDVIGNTSPTDSAGHVGTFGSATLDANFTNRTASATVNVTVNGQNWIGTAPNMPIYRDQYFSATTGSTVPGIPNLSPLGIACTPSCVGATGSFDGFFTGRSGQRAGLMYNMGGVQGGVAFGRRGG
;
A
#
# COMPACT_ATOMS: atom_id res chain seq x y z
N MET A 1 -54.35 -82.65 34.54
CA MET A 1 -54.06 -81.60 35.55
C MET A 1 -52.58 -81.65 35.90
N LYS A 2 -51.91 -80.49 35.85
CA LYS A 2 -50.67 -80.07 36.52
C LYS A 2 -49.53 -79.65 35.58
N THR A 3 -49.22 -78.36 35.70
CA THR A 3 -48.27 -77.55 34.96
C THR A 3 -47.00 -77.29 35.77
N LEU A 4 -45.91 -77.15 35.01
CA LEU A 4 -44.50 -76.80 35.25
C LEU A 4 -44.13 -75.84 36.41
N LYS A 5 -42.89 -75.98 36.94
CA LYS A 5 -41.75 -75.09 36.62
C LYS A 5 -40.40 -75.59 37.19
N ILE A 6 -39.42 -75.73 36.31
CA ILE A 6 -37.98 -75.91 36.55
C ILE A 6 -37.32 -74.53 36.40
N SER A 7 -36.38 -74.12 37.26
CA SER A 7 -35.15 -73.39 36.87
C SER A 7 -34.37 -72.78 38.05
N ARG A 8 -33.06 -72.58 37.80
CA ARG A 8 -32.13 -71.59 38.39
C ARG A 8 -31.24 -72.05 39.55
N LEU A 9 -30.21 -72.85 39.25
CA LEU A 9 -29.04 -72.96 40.14
C LEU A 9 -27.69 -73.24 39.43
N ARG A 10 -27.42 -72.63 38.28
CA ARG A 10 -26.12 -72.77 37.58
C ARG A 10 -25.49 -71.48 37.02
N TYR A 11 -25.93 -70.28 37.44
CA TYR A 11 -25.46 -69.00 36.86
C TYR A 11 -24.96 -67.96 37.88
N ALA A 12 -24.38 -68.38 39.02
CA ALA A 12 -24.01 -67.43 40.09
C ALA A 12 -22.49 -67.13 40.23
N ILE A 13 -21.60 -67.65 39.39
CA ILE A 13 -20.14 -67.41 39.49
C ILE A 13 -19.52 -66.84 38.19
N ALA A 14 -20.34 -66.31 37.27
CA ALA A 14 -19.88 -65.65 36.04
C ALA A 14 -20.29 -64.17 35.95
N LEU A 15 -20.63 -63.53 37.08
CA LEU A 15 -21.21 -62.17 37.11
C LEU A 15 -20.47 -61.23 38.08
N ALA A 16 -19.13 -61.21 38.02
CA ALA A 16 -18.32 -60.27 38.82
C ALA A 16 -17.14 -59.65 38.05
N LEU A 17 -17.15 -59.70 36.71
CA LEU A 17 -16.12 -59.04 35.89
C LEU A 17 -16.71 -58.42 34.61
N ALA A 18 -17.81 -57.69 34.73
CA ALA A 18 -18.16 -56.69 33.74
C ALA A 18 -17.44 -55.40 34.13
N ALA A 19 -16.18 -55.29 33.72
CA ALA A 19 -15.51 -54.01 33.67
C ALA A 19 -16.41 -53.06 32.86
N THR A 20 -16.82 -51.96 33.49
CA THR A 20 -17.34 -50.80 32.77
C THR A 20 -16.23 -50.28 31.88
N VAL A 21 -16.19 -50.75 30.63
CA VAL A 21 -15.49 -50.06 29.56
C VAL A 21 -16.30 -48.80 29.35
N GLY A 22 -15.93 -47.72 30.03
CA GLY A 22 -16.39 -46.39 29.63
C GLY A 22 -15.84 -46.17 28.23
N ASP A 23 -16.71 -45.93 27.26
CA ASP A 23 -16.30 -45.44 25.94
C ASP A 23 -15.41 -44.21 26.16
N ALA A 24 -14.10 -44.39 25.98
CA ALA A 24 -13.16 -43.28 25.91
C ALA A 24 -13.47 -42.54 24.61
N ALA A 25 -14.34 -41.54 24.68
CA ALA A 25 -14.57 -40.63 23.57
C ALA A 25 -13.22 -40.06 23.14
N ALA A 26 -12.90 -40.15 21.84
CA ALA A 26 -11.65 -39.63 21.30
C ALA A 26 -11.55 -38.12 21.57
N ALA A 27 -10.41 -37.69 22.10
CA ALA A 27 -10.18 -36.29 22.43
C ALA A 27 -10.31 -35.39 21.19
N SER A 28 -10.86 -34.19 21.37
CA SER A 28 -11.00 -33.21 20.28
C SER A 28 -9.66 -32.61 19.82
N GLY A 29 -8.61 -32.73 20.63
CA GLY A 29 -7.24 -32.36 20.27
C GLY A 29 -6.22 -32.76 21.33
N SER A 30 -4.94 -32.51 21.05
CA SER A 30 -3.84 -32.75 21.99
C SER A 30 -2.74 -31.69 21.89
N PHE A 31 -2.02 -31.48 22.99
CA PHE A 31 -0.85 -30.61 23.01
C PHE A 31 0.32 -31.24 22.26
N THR A 32 0.83 -30.57 21.22
CA THR A 32 2.00 -31.02 20.45
C THR A 32 3.29 -30.34 20.90
N PHE A 33 3.18 -29.18 21.55
CA PHE A 33 4.31 -28.47 22.15
C PHE A 33 3.86 -27.77 23.43
N VAL A 34 4.68 -27.84 24.47
CA VAL A 34 4.49 -27.11 25.74
C VAL A 34 5.86 -26.67 26.24
N THR A 35 5.98 -25.40 26.63
CA THR A 35 7.14 -24.87 27.33
C THR A 35 6.68 -23.86 28.39
N GLY A 36 7.43 -23.72 29.47
CA GLY A 36 7.05 -22.89 30.62
C GLY A 36 5.79 -23.37 31.33
N GLU A 37 5.12 -22.47 32.04
CA GLU A 37 3.92 -22.79 32.81
C GLU A 37 2.68 -22.83 31.91
N VAL A 38 2.11 -24.03 31.73
CA VAL A 38 0.84 -24.23 31.01
C VAL A 38 -0.04 -25.18 31.80
N SER A 39 -1.30 -24.81 32.02
CA SER A 39 -2.28 -25.65 32.72
C SER A 39 -3.61 -25.70 31.99
N VAL A 40 -4.28 -26.84 32.09
CA VAL A 40 -5.63 -27.10 31.57
C VAL A 40 -6.56 -27.25 32.76
N THR A 41 -7.62 -26.46 32.82
CA THR A 41 -8.75 -26.70 33.71
C THR A 41 -9.79 -27.48 32.92
N LYS A 42 -9.97 -28.75 33.29
CA LYS A 42 -10.93 -29.66 32.66
C LYS A 42 -12.37 -29.21 32.93
N ALA A 43 -13.30 -29.65 32.09
CA ALA A 43 -14.73 -29.32 32.25
C ALA A 43 -15.31 -29.68 33.64
N ASN A 44 -14.74 -30.67 34.32
CA ASN A 44 -15.10 -31.08 35.70
C ASN A 44 -14.46 -30.20 36.80
N GLY A 45 -13.74 -29.12 36.43
CA GLY A 45 -13.03 -28.23 37.35
C GLY A 45 -11.63 -28.70 37.76
N GLN A 46 -11.20 -29.90 37.36
CA GLN A 46 -9.88 -30.43 37.68
C GLN A 46 -8.79 -29.66 36.92
N ARG A 47 -7.80 -29.12 37.63
CA ARG A 47 -6.64 -28.47 37.03
C ARG A 47 -5.51 -29.49 36.81
N VAL A 48 -4.98 -29.53 35.59
CA VAL A 48 -3.93 -30.44 35.13
C VAL A 48 -2.80 -29.61 34.52
N THR A 49 -1.55 -29.90 34.86
CA THR A 49 -0.39 -29.29 34.19
C THR A 49 -0.26 -29.88 32.78
N ALA A 50 -0.21 -29.04 31.76
CA ALA A 50 -0.12 -29.50 30.37
C ALA A 50 1.29 -30.03 30.08
N GLN A 51 1.36 -31.14 29.37
CA GLN A 51 2.57 -31.67 28.75
C GLN A 51 2.25 -32.09 27.32
N ARG A 52 3.27 -32.33 26.49
CA ARG A 52 3.06 -32.92 25.15
C ARG A 52 2.24 -34.21 25.28
N GLY A 53 1.21 -34.35 24.45
CA GLY A 53 0.26 -35.46 24.47
C GLY A 53 -0.92 -35.29 25.43
N THR A 54 -0.94 -34.24 26.26
CA THR A 54 -2.14 -33.95 27.08
C THR A 54 -3.32 -33.69 26.15
N GLU A 55 -4.43 -34.36 26.41
CA GLU A 55 -5.65 -34.25 25.61
C GLU A 55 -6.49 -33.04 26.03
N VAL A 56 -7.26 -32.49 25.09
CA VAL A 56 -8.21 -31.39 25.33
C VAL A 56 -9.57 -31.68 24.70
N ASP A 57 -10.61 -31.26 25.42
CA ASP A 57 -12.01 -31.52 25.07
C ASP A 57 -12.87 -30.25 25.14
N PRO A 58 -14.06 -30.24 24.51
CA PRO A 58 -15.03 -29.17 24.70
C PRO A 58 -15.37 -28.98 26.17
N GLY A 59 -15.31 -27.74 26.63
CA GLY A 59 -15.45 -27.33 28.02
C GLY A 59 -14.12 -26.97 28.71
N ASP A 60 -12.99 -27.47 28.20
CA ASP A 60 -11.66 -27.23 28.78
C ASP A 60 -11.20 -25.77 28.60
N SER A 61 -10.50 -25.25 29.61
CA SER A 61 -9.82 -23.95 29.55
C SER A 61 -8.32 -24.10 29.74
N ILE A 62 -7.55 -23.55 28.81
CA ILE A 62 -6.08 -23.57 28.78
C ILE A 62 -5.56 -22.20 29.23
N THR A 63 -4.61 -22.21 30.16
CA THR A 63 -3.93 -20.99 30.66
C THR A 63 -2.43 -21.14 30.54
N THR A 64 -1.78 -20.16 29.91
CA THR A 64 -0.31 -20.03 29.83
C THR A 64 0.17 -18.89 30.74
N GLY A 65 1.24 -19.14 31.49
CA GLY A 65 1.88 -18.13 32.35
C GLY A 65 2.81 -17.19 31.56
N ALA A 66 3.56 -16.34 32.27
CA ALA A 66 4.45 -15.33 31.67
C ALA A 66 5.61 -15.93 30.84
N SER A 67 6.02 -17.17 31.15
CA SER A 67 6.99 -17.95 30.36
C SER A 67 6.34 -19.08 29.56
N GLY A 68 5.02 -19.21 29.64
CA GLY A 68 4.25 -20.35 29.11
C GLY A 68 3.93 -20.19 27.62
N MET A 69 4.21 -21.20 26.81
CA MET A 69 3.71 -21.28 25.44
C MET A 69 3.26 -22.71 25.15
N ALA A 70 2.22 -22.82 24.32
CA ALA A 70 1.68 -24.11 23.94
C ALA A 70 1.26 -24.15 22.48
N GLN A 71 1.38 -25.32 21.86
CA GLN A 71 0.76 -25.64 20.59
C GLN A 71 -0.14 -26.85 20.75
N LEU A 72 -1.32 -26.78 20.14
CA LEU A 72 -2.29 -27.86 20.08
C LEU A 72 -2.53 -28.24 18.63
N THR A 73 -2.72 -29.54 18.40
CA THR A 73 -3.24 -30.06 17.14
C THR A 73 -4.60 -30.69 17.42
N MET A 74 -5.62 -30.20 16.73
CA MET A 74 -6.99 -30.69 16.84
C MET A 74 -7.21 -31.90 15.93
N ILE A 75 -8.30 -32.64 16.16
CA ILE A 75 -8.62 -33.86 15.41
C ILE A 75 -8.73 -33.63 13.89
N ASP A 76 -9.11 -32.43 13.46
CA ASP A 76 -9.23 -32.01 12.06
C ASP A 76 -7.93 -31.45 11.47
N GLN A 77 -6.81 -31.61 12.17
CA GLN A 77 -5.50 -31.02 11.86
C GLN A 77 -5.41 -29.50 12.04
N ALA A 78 -6.41 -28.85 12.66
CA ALA A 78 -6.28 -27.44 13.03
C ALA A 78 -5.12 -27.28 14.02
N ARG A 79 -4.30 -26.24 13.84
CA ARG A 79 -3.16 -25.93 14.71
C ARG A 79 -3.43 -24.64 15.46
N LEU A 80 -3.39 -24.71 16.79
CA LEU A 80 -3.59 -23.58 17.69
C LEU A 80 -2.31 -23.32 18.47
N SER A 81 -1.74 -22.12 18.38
CA SER A 81 -0.54 -21.71 19.11
C SER A 81 -0.89 -20.61 20.11
N LEU A 82 -0.76 -20.91 21.40
CA LEU A 82 -1.02 -20.03 22.52
C LEU A 82 0.29 -19.37 22.99
N ARG A 83 0.31 -18.04 23.02
CA ARG A 83 1.43 -17.23 23.52
C ARG A 83 1.46 -17.12 25.05
N PRO A 84 2.49 -16.49 25.66
CA PRO A 84 2.48 -16.19 27.08
C PRO A 84 1.29 -15.33 27.50
N ASN A 85 0.86 -15.50 28.74
CA ASN A 85 -0.26 -14.78 29.34
C ASN A 85 -1.61 -14.97 28.60
N THR A 86 -1.82 -16.12 27.99
CA THR A 86 -3.03 -16.44 27.23
C THR A 86 -3.99 -17.29 28.07
N GLN A 87 -5.27 -16.93 28.02
CA GLN A 87 -6.37 -17.77 28.49
C GLN A 87 -7.33 -18.05 27.34
N PHE A 88 -7.47 -19.34 27.04
CA PHE A 88 -8.22 -19.85 25.91
C PHE A 88 -9.19 -20.93 26.38
N ARG A 89 -10.34 -21.04 25.71
CA ARG A 89 -11.38 -22.03 26.02
C ARG A 89 -11.91 -22.66 24.75
N ILE A 90 -12.09 -23.97 24.79
CA ILE A 90 -12.77 -24.73 23.74
C ILE A 90 -14.25 -24.79 24.17
N GLU A 91 -15.13 -23.97 23.60
CA GLU A 91 -16.55 -23.99 23.97
C GLU A 91 -17.30 -25.14 23.30
N GLY A 92 -16.97 -25.41 22.04
CA GLY A 92 -17.52 -26.50 21.26
C GLY A 92 -16.53 -26.96 20.20
N TYR A 93 -16.38 -28.27 20.05
CA TYR A 93 -15.57 -28.89 19.00
C TYR A 93 -16.14 -30.26 18.69
N GLN A 94 -16.04 -30.68 17.43
CA GLN A 94 -16.53 -32.00 17.03
C GLN A 94 -15.72 -33.12 17.71
N ARG A 95 -16.35 -34.26 17.96
CA ARG A 95 -15.70 -35.49 18.48
C ARG A 95 -15.38 -36.53 17.40
N SER A 96 -15.70 -36.23 16.14
CA SER A 96 -15.39 -37.06 14.97
C SER A 96 -15.19 -36.15 13.76
N ALA A 97 -14.24 -36.49 12.88
CA ALA A 97 -13.94 -35.71 11.67
C ALA A 97 -15.10 -35.68 10.64
N ASP A 98 -16.05 -36.61 10.75
CA ASP A 98 -17.22 -36.74 9.87
C ASP A 98 -18.49 -36.04 10.43
N SER A 99 -18.37 -35.29 11.51
CA SER A 99 -19.52 -34.60 12.13
C SER A 99 -19.90 -33.31 11.39
N SER A 100 -21.19 -32.95 11.47
CA SER A 100 -21.73 -31.70 10.90
C SER A 100 -21.75 -30.53 11.90
N GLU A 101 -21.26 -30.74 13.12
CA GLU A 101 -21.23 -29.75 14.21
C GLU A 101 -20.17 -28.66 13.94
N GLY A 102 -20.31 -27.46 14.51
CA GLY A 102 -19.30 -26.39 14.31
C GLY A 102 -18.08 -26.51 15.22
N ALA A 103 -17.17 -25.54 15.09
CA ALA A 103 -16.13 -25.29 16.10
C ALA A 103 -16.35 -23.90 16.70
N VAL A 104 -16.48 -23.83 18.01
CA VAL A 104 -16.62 -22.59 18.78
C VAL A 104 -15.47 -22.49 19.77
N LEU A 105 -14.56 -21.58 19.48
CA LEU A 105 -13.35 -21.34 20.25
C LEU A 105 -13.44 -19.96 20.89
N SER A 106 -12.87 -19.76 22.07
CA SER A 106 -13.01 -18.51 22.82
C SER A 106 -11.67 -18.08 23.39
N LEU A 107 -11.18 -16.92 22.95
CA LEU A 107 -9.98 -16.28 23.47
C LEU A 107 -10.41 -15.23 24.51
N VAL A 108 -10.14 -15.54 25.78
CA VAL A 108 -10.51 -14.67 26.90
C VAL A 108 -9.51 -13.52 27.04
N ARG A 109 -8.21 -13.83 26.92
CA ARG A 109 -7.11 -12.86 26.89
C ARG A 109 -5.83 -13.45 26.30
N GLY A 110 -4.90 -12.59 25.91
CA GLY A 110 -3.60 -12.93 25.34
C GLY A 110 -3.65 -13.09 23.82
N THR A 111 -2.65 -13.78 23.26
CA THR A 111 -2.49 -13.97 21.81
C THR A 111 -2.61 -15.44 21.43
N LEU A 112 -3.38 -15.70 20.38
CA LEU A 112 -3.57 -16.99 19.73
C LEU A 112 -3.24 -16.86 18.24
N ARG A 113 -2.47 -17.80 17.70
CA ARG A 113 -2.37 -18.01 16.25
C ARG A 113 -3.11 -19.29 15.92
N ALA A 114 -4.04 -19.25 14.96
CA ALA A 114 -4.79 -20.41 14.54
C ALA A 114 -4.61 -20.66 13.04
N PHE A 115 -4.40 -21.92 12.67
CA PHE A 115 -4.61 -22.41 11.32
C PHE A 115 -5.75 -23.42 11.36
N THR A 116 -6.77 -23.23 10.53
CA THR A 116 -7.95 -24.10 10.56
C THR A 116 -7.70 -25.42 9.84
N GLY A 117 -8.30 -26.49 10.34
CA GLY A 117 -8.21 -27.83 9.77
C GLY A 117 -9.26 -28.10 8.68
N LEU A 118 -9.41 -29.38 8.34
CA LEU A 118 -10.29 -29.85 7.27
C LEU A 118 -11.77 -29.45 7.47
N ILE A 119 -12.23 -29.25 8.72
CA ILE A 119 -13.63 -28.87 9.02
C ILE A 119 -13.96 -27.46 8.50
N ALA A 120 -13.01 -26.52 8.60
CA ALA A 120 -13.19 -25.19 8.04
C ALA A 120 -13.26 -25.19 6.50
N SER A 121 -12.84 -26.28 5.84
CA SER A 121 -12.97 -26.41 4.38
C SER A 121 -14.36 -26.89 3.94
N SER A 122 -15.01 -27.75 4.74
CA SER A 122 -16.29 -28.40 4.42
C SER A 122 -17.53 -27.72 5.02
N ASN A 123 -17.40 -27.03 6.17
CA ASN A 123 -18.49 -26.32 6.86
C ASN A 123 -18.07 -24.91 7.29
N ARG A 124 -17.67 -24.11 6.28
CA ARG A 124 -17.05 -22.77 6.40
C ARG A 124 -17.81 -21.78 7.29
N ASP A 125 -19.13 -21.90 7.41
CA ASP A 125 -19.96 -20.97 8.19
C ASP A 125 -20.03 -21.31 9.68
N LYS A 126 -19.43 -22.43 10.11
CA LYS A 126 -19.54 -22.97 11.47
C LYS A 126 -18.25 -22.93 12.29
N PHE A 127 -17.17 -22.33 11.77
CA PHE A 127 -15.95 -22.08 12.55
C PHE A 127 -15.95 -20.65 13.09
N VAL A 128 -16.11 -20.51 14.40
CA VAL A 128 -16.29 -19.22 15.07
C VAL A 128 -15.30 -19.08 16.22
N MET A 129 -14.53 -17.98 16.19
CA MET A 129 -13.64 -17.57 17.26
C MET A 129 -14.26 -16.39 18.00
N LYS A 130 -14.52 -16.55 19.29
CA LYS A 130 -15.09 -15.52 20.16
C LYS A 130 -14.01 -14.83 20.98
N THR A 131 -14.28 -13.58 21.29
CA THR A 131 -13.63 -12.80 22.33
C THR A 131 -14.73 -12.09 23.10
N ARG A 132 -14.36 -11.31 24.11
CA ARG A 132 -15.35 -10.56 24.87
C ARG A 132 -16.12 -9.52 24.04
N VAL A 133 -15.45 -8.85 23.10
CA VAL A 133 -16.03 -7.76 22.30
C VAL A 133 -16.22 -8.12 20.82
N ALA A 134 -15.72 -9.27 20.36
CA ALA A 134 -15.82 -9.68 18.97
C ALA A 134 -16.18 -11.15 18.76
N THR A 135 -16.86 -11.42 17.65
CA THR A 135 -16.97 -12.74 17.03
C THR A 135 -16.25 -12.72 15.68
N VAL A 136 -15.41 -13.71 15.41
CA VAL A 136 -14.66 -13.86 14.16
C VAL A 136 -15.09 -15.17 13.49
N GLY A 137 -15.85 -15.08 12.41
CA GLY A 137 -16.13 -16.21 11.52
C GLY A 137 -14.96 -16.43 10.58
N ILE A 138 -14.41 -17.65 10.54
CA ILE A 138 -13.20 -17.95 9.76
C ILE A 138 -13.55 -18.74 8.50
N ARG A 139 -13.25 -18.17 7.32
CA ARG A 139 -13.43 -18.80 6.01
C ARG A 139 -12.10 -18.90 5.27
N GLY A 140 -11.32 -19.93 5.57
CA GLY A 140 -9.96 -20.15 5.05
C GLY A 140 -8.92 -20.22 6.17
N SER A 141 -7.64 -20.41 5.82
CA SER A 141 -6.81 -21.29 6.64
C SER A 141 -5.98 -20.67 7.77
N GLY A 142 -6.06 -19.37 8.10
CA GLY A 142 -5.47 -18.94 9.39
C GLY A 142 -5.50 -17.45 9.78
N ASN A 143 -5.44 -17.21 11.09
CA ASN A 143 -5.41 -15.88 11.71
C ASN A 143 -4.42 -15.77 12.90
N ILE A 144 -4.11 -14.53 13.28
CA ILE A 144 -3.60 -14.18 14.62
C ILE A 144 -4.68 -13.37 15.30
N LEU A 145 -5.10 -13.82 16.48
CA LEU A 145 -6.07 -13.15 17.32
C LEU A 145 -5.41 -12.71 18.62
N TYR A 146 -5.62 -11.46 19.00
CA TYR A 146 -5.26 -10.92 20.31
C TYR A 146 -6.51 -10.40 21.00
N ALA A 147 -6.65 -10.67 22.29
CA ALA A 147 -7.71 -10.11 23.11
C ALA A 147 -7.17 -9.70 24.48
N CYS A 148 -7.72 -8.64 25.07
CA CYS A 148 -7.41 -8.28 26.44
C CYS A 148 -8.57 -7.52 27.08
N ARG A 149 -8.56 -7.47 28.42
CA ARG A 149 -9.49 -6.65 29.18
C ARG A 149 -8.91 -5.28 29.46
N ALA A 150 -9.77 -4.30 29.68
CA ALA A 150 -9.41 -2.93 30.06
C ALA A 150 -8.24 -2.85 31.07
N ASP A 151 -8.32 -3.65 32.13
CA ASP A 151 -7.39 -3.69 33.27
C ASP A 151 -6.18 -4.62 33.05
N GLU A 152 -6.20 -5.44 32.01
CA GLU A 152 -5.20 -6.48 31.74
C GLU A 152 -4.46 -6.30 30.40
N CYS A 153 -4.82 -5.29 29.60
CA CYS A 153 -4.15 -5.00 28.34
C CYS A 153 -2.70 -4.55 28.58
N ASP A 154 -1.75 -5.25 27.97
CA ASP A 154 -0.36 -4.82 27.97
C ASP A 154 -0.20 -3.56 27.10
N LYS A 155 -0.13 -2.41 27.78
CA LYS A 155 -0.03 -1.07 27.18
C LYS A 155 1.28 -0.88 26.41
N SER A 156 2.31 -1.68 26.71
CA SER A 156 3.60 -1.64 26.00
C SER A 156 3.57 -2.40 24.67
N VAL A 157 2.60 -3.30 24.51
CA VAL A 157 2.46 -4.18 23.34
C VAL A 157 1.54 -3.57 22.29
N THR A 158 0.47 -2.87 22.68
CA THR A 158 -0.57 -2.43 21.74
C THR A 158 -0.25 -1.14 20.98
N GLY A 159 0.56 -0.22 21.52
CA GLY A 159 0.92 1.04 20.85
C GLY A 159 -0.26 1.97 20.50
N LEU A 160 -1.47 1.64 20.95
CA LEU A 160 -2.70 2.34 20.64
C LEU A 160 -2.96 3.37 21.76
N GLY A 161 -3.20 4.63 21.36
CA GLY A 161 -3.14 5.84 22.20
C GLY A 161 -3.76 5.74 23.60
N GLN A 162 -3.13 6.48 24.52
CA GLN A 162 -3.52 6.63 25.92
C GLN A 162 -5.01 6.96 26.08
N GLY A 163 -5.71 6.24 26.97
CA GLY A 163 -6.91 6.78 27.63
C GLY A 163 -8.18 5.93 27.74
N ASN A 164 -8.23 4.65 27.38
CA ASN A 164 -9.51 3.91 27.40
C ASN A 164 -9.46 2.61 28.21
N ASP A 165 -10.12 2.59 29.37
CA ASP A 165 -10.47 1.41 30.17
C ASP A 165 -11.52 0.56 29.43
N GLN A 166 -11.17 -0.04 28.29
CA GLN A 166 -12.10 -0.81 27.46
C GLN A 166 -11.51 -2.14 27.01
N ASP A 167 -12.36 -3.14 26.86
CA ASP A 167 -11.99 -4.47 26.38
C ASP A 167 -11.66 -4.44 24.88
N PHE A 168 -10.79 -5.35 24.45
CA PHE A 168 -10.10 -5.19 23.19
C PHE A 168 -9.94 -6.50 22.41
N THR A 169 -10.10 -6.41 21.08
CA THR A 169 -9.82 -7.52 20.16
C THR A 169 -9.09 -7.04 18.90
N VAL A 170 -8.05 -7.76 18.50
CA VAL A 170 -7.37 -7.60 17.21
C VAL A 170 -7.37 -8.92 16.47
N ASN A 171 -7.86 -8.93 15.23
CA ASN A 171 -7.81 -10.06 14.32
C ASN A 171 -6.97 -9.71 13.08
N HIS A 172 -5.88 -10.44 12.88
CA HIS A 172 -5.07 -10.38 11.67
C HIS A 172 -5.29 -11.62 10.81
N THR A 173 -5.72 -11.42 9.58
CA THR A 173 -6.01 -12.51 8.65
C THR A 173 -4.74 -12.88 7.91
N ILE A 174 -4.25 -14.10 8.12
CA ILE A 174 -3.05 -14.61 7.44
C ILE A 174 -3.44 -15.13 6.06
N GLU A 175 -4.52 -15.90 5.99
CA GLU A 175 -5.02 -16.54 4.78
C GLU A 175 -6.55 -16.64 4.83
N GLY A 176 -7.21 -16.65 3.66
CA GLY A 176 -8.65 -16.73 3.57
C GLY A 176 -9.36 -15.42 3.86
N SER A 177 -10.62 -15.52 4.27
CA SER A 177 -11.49 -14.39 4.58
C SER A 177 -12.10 -14.54 5.96
N HIS A 178 -12.06 -13.51 6.81
CA HIS A 178 -12.68 -13.55 8.13
C HIS A 178 -13.74 -12.46 8.30
N ALA A 179 -14.92 -12.86 8.77
CA ALA A 179 -15.98 -11.95 9.16
C ALA A 179 -15.81 -11.57 10.63
N VAL A 180 -15.47 -10.32 10.91
CA VAL A 180 -15.24 -9.80 12.26
C VAL A 180 -16.43 -8.93 12.65
N THR A 181 -17.16 -9.36 13.69
CA THR A 181 -18.40 -8.72 14.16
C THR A 181 -18.23 -8.28 15.60
N ASN A 182 -18.66 -7.06 15.95
CA ASN A 182 -18.73 -6.64 17.35
C ASN A 182 -19.94 -7.31 18.05
N VAL A 183 -19.75 -7.88 19.25
CA VAL A 183 -20.82 -8.55 20.01
C VAL A 183 -21.68 -7.62 20.88
N VAL A 184 -21.30 -6.37 21.13
CA VAL A 184 -22.06 -5.46 22.02
C VAL A 184 -23.37 -4.94 21.38
N ASP A 185 -23.55 -5.10 20.06
CA ASP A 185 -24.80 -4.82 19.33
C ASP A 185 -25.60 -6.08 18.94
N ALA A 186 -25.13 -7.28 19.31
CA ALA A 186 -25.86 -8.51 18.99
C ALA A 186 -26.97 -8.73 20.02
N ALA A 187 -28.24 -8.46 19.64
CA ALA A 187 -29.40 -8.83 20.45
C ALA A 187 -29.28 -10.31 20.88
N ALA A 188 -29.47 -10.57 22.17
CA ALA A 188 -29.34 -11.90 22.75
C ALA A 188 -30.26 -12.91 22.03
N GLY A 189 -29.65 -13.94 21.42
CA GLY A 189 -30.38 -15.09 20.86
C GLY A 189 -30.48 -15.19 19.33
N LEU A 190 -29.85 -14.30 18.56
CA LEU A 190 -29.81 -14.41 17.08
C LEU A 190 -28.38 -14.67 16.56
N PRO A 191 -28.20 -15.40 15.43
CA PRO A 191 -26.90 -15.50 14.76
C PRO A 191 -26.37 -14.10 14.40
N PRO A 192 -25.03 -13.89 14.36
CA PRO A 192 -24.37 -12.59 14.08
C PRO A 192 -24.84 -11.87 12.80
N GLN A 193 -25.53 -12.59 11.93
CA GLN A 193 -26.04 -12.16 10.63
C GLN A 193 -27.42 -11.49 10.70
N GLN A 194 -28.15 -11.55 11.82
CA GLN A 194 -29.55 -11.11 11.91
C GLN A 194 -29.81 -10.00 12.94
N GLY A 195 -28.79 -9.54 13.67
CA GLY A 195 -28.94 -8.63 14.82
C GLY A 195 -28.58 -7.15 14.60
N GLY A 196 -28.28 -6.70 13.37
CA GLY A 196 -27.85 -5.31 13.13
C GLY A 196 -26.40 -4.99 13.56
N ALA A 197 -25.65 -5.98 14.05
CA ALA A 197 -24.25 -5.83 14.44
C ALA A 197 -23.35 -5.55 13.23
N GLN A 198 -22.53 -4.50 13.33
CA GLN A 198 -21.59 -4.15 12.26
C GLN A 198 -20.54 -5.26 12.08
N THR A 199 -20.48 -5.81 10.87
CA THR A 199 -19.57 -6.89 10.49
C THR A 199 -18.62 -6.40 9.41
N LEU A 200 -17.33 -6.70 9.58
CA LEU A 200 -16.28 -6.29 8.66
C LEU A 200 -15.54 -7.53 8.15
N ILE A 201 -15.43 -7.64 6.82
CA ILE A 201 -14.79 -8.78 6.17
C ILE A 201 -13.32 -8.48 5.91
N THR A 202 -12.42 -9.32 6.39
CA THR A 202 -10.96 -9.17 6.24
C THR A 202 -10.41 -10.25 5.30
N GLY A 203 -9.48 -9.91 4.42
CA GLY A 203 -8.71 -10.82 3.59
C GLY A 203 -7.26 -10.96 4.06
N PRO A 204 -6.41 -11.76 3.36
CA PRO A 204 -5.03 -12.00 3.75
C PRO A 204 -4.23 -10.70 3.91
N GLY A 205 -3.46 -10.59 4.99
CA GLY A 205 -2.66 -9.42 5.36
C GLY A 205 -3.42 -8.30 6.09
N GLN A 206 -4.75 -8.38 6.20
CA GLN A 206 -5.55 -7.32 6.81
C GLN A 206 -5.73 -7.53 8.31
N THR A 207 -5.68 -6.44 9.07
CA THR A 207 -5.90 -6.45 10.53
C THR A 207 -7.12 -5.61 10.89
N VAL A 208 -7.96 -6.14 11.77
CA VAL A 208 -9.11 -5.44 12.34
C VAL A 208 -8.99 -5.36 13.84
N MET A 209 -9.43 -4.23 14.37
CA MET A 209 -9.49 -3.88 15.76
C MET A 209 -10.93 -3.62 16.17
N ILE A 210 -11.30 -4.08 17.37
CA ILE A 210 -12.53 -3.73 18.08
C ILE A 210 -12.15 -3.26 19.48
N GLN A 211 -12.74 -2.15 19.91
CA GLN A 211 -12.51 -1.55 21.23
C GLN A 211 -13.87 -1.30 21.91
N GLY A 212 -14.17 -2.05 22.97
CA GLY A 212 -15.45 -2.00 23.67
C GLY A 212 -16.63 -2.21 22.71
N ALA A 213 -17.60 -1.29 22.76
CA ALA A 213 -18.79 -1.28 21.90
C ALA A 213 -18.56 -0.61 20.53
N GLN A 214 -17.34 -0.19 20.18
CA GLN A 214 -17.09 0.48 18.90
C GLN A 214 -17.14 -0.51 17.73
N ALA A 215 -17.68 -0.07 16.59
CA ALA A 215 -17.72 -0.86 15.37
C ALA A 215 -16.32 -1.39 14.98
N PRO A 216 -16.22 -2.60 14.37
CA PRO A 216 -14.96 -3.13 13.88
C PRO A 216 -14.31 -2.18 12.88
N ARG A 217 -13.01 -1.91 13.04
CA ARG A 217 -12.24 -1.05 12.13
C ARG A 217 -10.97 -1.73 11.66
N TYR A 218 -10.54 -1.51 10.42
CA TYR A 218 -9.21 -1.92 10.01
C TYR A 218 -8.15 -1.07 10.73
N VAL A 219 -7.02 -1.68 11.06
CA VAL A 219 -5.85 -1.00 11.60
C VAL A 219 -4.58 -1.48 10.90
N PRO A 220 -3.50 -0.69 10.87
CA PRO A 220 -2.19 -1.22 10.56
C PRO A 220 -1.89 -2.41 11.45
N THR A 221 -1.26 -3.46 10.90
CA THR A 221 -0.86 -4.64 11.67
C THR A 221 0.11 -4.21 12.77
N PRO A 222 -0.26 -4.31 14.05
CA PRO A 222 0.64 -3.90 15.12
C PRO A 222 1.94 -4.71 15.09
N THR A 223 3.05 -4.10 15.51
CA THR A 223 4.37 -4.74 15.49
C THR A 223 4.40 -6.06 16.25
N PHE A 224 3.69 -6.16 17.38
CA PHE A 224 3.60 -7.42 18.12
C PHE A 224 2.86 -8.54 17.36
N ILE A 225 1.91 -8.19 16.48
CA ILE A 225 1.22 -9.14 15.60
C ILE A 225 2.16 -9.55 14.46
N SER A 226 2.94 -8.63 13.88
CA SER A 226 3.96 -8.98 12.87
C SER A 226 5.09 -9.83 13.43
N ASP A 227 5.54 -9.55 14.65
CA ASP A 227 6.53 -10.37 15.37
C ASP A 227 5.94 -11.75 15.68
N THR A 228 4.63 -11.80 15.95
CA THR A 228 3.92 -13.06 16.13
C THR A 228 3.82 -13.89 14.85
N ALA A 229 3.73 -13.22 13.70
CA ALA A 229 3.72 -13.85 12.40
C ALA A 229 5.10 -14.39 11.98
N THR A 230 6.18 -13.71 12.38
CA THR A 230 7.56 -13.99 11.92
C THR A 230 8.38 -14.84 12.89
N ASN A 231 8.01 -14.89 14.18
CA ASN A 231 8.73 -15.64 15.21
C ASN A 231 7.78 -16.53 16.04
N PRO A 232 7.47 -17.75 15.59
CA PRO A 232 6.53 -18.65 16.27
C PRO A 232 7.05 -19.23 17.60
N THR A 233 8.36 -19.14 17.89
CA THR A 233 8.99 -19.75 19.09
C THR A 233 9.46 -18.75 20.13
N GLY A 234 9.39 -17.44 19.87
CA GLY A 234 9.79 -16.40 20.82
C GLY A 234 11.30 -16.32 21.10
N ALA A 235 12.14 -17.01 20.34
CA ALA A 235 13.59 -16.93 20.49
C ALA A 235 14.15 -15.64 19.87
N ALA A 236 15.07 -14.96 20.54
CA ALA A 236 15.84 -13.87 19.94
C ALA A 236 16.61 -14.40 18.71
N LYS A 237 16.42 -13.77 17.54
CA LYS A 237 17.01 -14.23 16.29
C LYS A 237 18.47 -13.78 16.21
N THR A 238 19.41 -14.64 16.60
CA THR A 238 20.76 -14.58 16.04
C THR A 238 20.69 -14.96 14.56
N ALA A 239 21.36 -14.18 13.71
CA ALA A 239 21.32 -14.30 12.25
C ALA A 239 21.62 -15.74 11.79
N ALA A 240 20.73 -16.32 10.98
CA ALA A 240 20.91 -17.63 10.38
C ALA A 240 21.30 -17.51 8.90
N THR A 241 22.31 -18.29 8.51
CA THR A 241 22.87 -18.43 7.17
C THR A 241 22.01 -19.31 6.24
N ALA A 242 22.24 -19.17 4.94
CA ALA A 242 21.34 -19.51 3.83
C ALA A 242 21.18 -21.01 3.43
N SER A 243 21.21 -21.99 4.34
CA SER A 243 21.25 -23.42 3.93
C SER A 243 20.07 -24.33 4.32
N ASP A 244 19.10 -23.91 5.13
CA ASP A 244 18.14 -24.88 5.73
C ASP A 244 16.73 -24.90 5.10
N ALA A 245 16.56 -24.34 3.90
CA ALA A 245 15.30 -24.41 3.16
C ALA A 245 15.22 -25.72 2.35
N ALA A 246 14.98 -26.85 3.01
CA ALA A 246 14.62 -28.09 2.33
C ALA A 246 13.61 -28.93 3.13
N ALA A 247 12.62 -29.41 2.38
CA ALA A 247 11.61 -30.43 2.71
C ALA A 247 10.28 -29.96 3.33
N THR A 248 9.29 -29.68 2.47
CA THR A 248 7.90 -30.14 2.66
C THR A 248 7.15 -30.25 1.32
N ARG A 249 7.24 -31.46 0.76
CA ARG A 249 6.35 -32.23 -0.15
C ARG A 249 5.42 -31.52 -1.15
N ASP A 250 5.68 -31.84 -2.42
CA ASP A 250 4.88 -31.61 -3.62
C ASP A 250 3.48 -32.27 -3.58
N PHE A 251 2.47 -31.53 -4.01
CA PHE A 251 1.32 -32.07 -4.74
C PHE A 251 1.40 -31.52 -6.17
N ALA A 252 1.52 -32.41 -7.16
CA ALA A 252 1.66 -32.06 -8.57
C ALA A 252 0.35 -31.51 -9.17
N PRO A 253 0.41 -30.59 -10.14
CA PRO A 253 -0.77 -30.06 -10.83
C PRO A 253 -1.20 -31.02 -11.96
N GLY A 254 -2.40 -31.60 -11.85
CA GLY A 254 -2.87 -32.58 -12.85
C GLY A 254 -4.37 -32.89 -12.91
N ASP A 255 -5.22 -32.51 -11.95
CA ASP A 255 -6.65 -32.85 -12.00
C ASP A 255 -7.51 -31.64 -12.40
N ASN A 256 -7.65 -31.45 -13.73
CA ASN A 256 -8.65 -30.57 -14.32
C ASN A 256 -10.02 -31.26 -14.30
N GLN A 257 -10.92 -30.83 -13.41
CA GLN A 257 -12.36 -31.03 -13.61
C GLN A 257 -12.93 -29.77 -14.26
N GLN A 258 -13.03 -29.81 -15.60
CA GLN A 258 -13.67 -28.78 -16.41
C GLN A 258 -15.19 -28.82 -16.15
N LEU A 259 -15.74 -27.81 -15.48
CA LEU A 259 -17.19 -27.67 -15.30
C LEU A 259 -17.86 -27.30 -16.62
N SER A 260 -19.02 -27.90 -16.89
CA SER A 260 -19.73 -27.79 -18.17
C SER A 260 -20.45 -26.44 -18.34
N ALA A 261 -20.71 -26.04 -19.59
CA ALA A 261 -21.29 -24.74 -19.96
C ALA A 261 -22.70 -24.46 -19.40
N SER A 262 -23.42 -25.45 -18.87
CA SER A 262 -24.68 -25.26 -18.14
C SER A 262 -24.49 -24.87 -16.66
N GLN A 263 -23.25 -24.86 -16.16
CA GLN A 263 -22.86 -24.32 -14.85
C GLN A 263 -22.19 -22.93 -14.98
N GLN A 264 -22.02 -22.43 -16.20
CA GLN A 264 -21.60 -21.05 -16.48
C GLN A 264 -22.85 -20.16 -16.59
N ALA A 265 -23.55 -19.95 -15.48
CA ALA A 265 -24.61 -18.94 -15.43
C ALA A 265 -24.00 -17.57 -15.07
N SER A 266 -24.26 -16.60 -15.96
CA SER A 266 -24.23 -15.15 -15.70
C SER A 266 -24.71 -14.85 -14.28
N SER A 267 -23.86 -14.30 -13.42
CA SER A 267 -24.28 -13.79 -12.11
C SER A 267 -24.04 -12.28 -12.03
N THR A 268 -25.13 -11.55 -12.20
CA THR A 268 -25.41 -10.37 -11.40
C THR A 268 -25.17 -10.71 -9.92
N PRO A 269 -24.48 -9.86 -9.14
CA PRO A 269 -24.29 -10.12 -7.72
C PRO A 269 -25.64 -9.94 -7.02
N VAL A 270 -26.36 -11.03 -6.79
CA VAL A 270 -27.55 -11.05 -5.93
C VAL A 270 -27.30 -12.08 -4.84
N GLY A 271 -27.20 -11.59 -3.61
CA GLY A 271 -27.27 -12.41 -2.41
C GLY A 271 -28.64 -13.09 -2.35
N ASN A 272 -28.66 -14.41 -2.44
CA ASN A 272 -29.90 -15.15 -2.24
C ASN A 272 -30.10 -15.36 -0.73
N ASN A 273 -30.66 -14.34 -0.08
CA ASN A 273 -31.42 -14.42 1.16
C ASN A 273 -32.27 -13.16 1.44
N GLY A 274 -32.43 -12.23 0.49
CA GLY A 274 -33.30 -11.05 0.69
C GLY A 274 -32.86 -10.09 1.80
N LEU A 275 -31.65 -10.27 2.34
CA LEU A 275 -31.00 -9.33 3.26
C LEU A 275 -29.86 -8.67 2.49
N GLY A 276 -30.13 -7.46 2.01
CA GLY A 276 -29.12 -6.62 1.38
C GLY A 276 -28.02 -6.32 2.38
N PHE A 277 -26.85 -6.93 2.19
CA PHE A 277 -25.64 -6.40 2.79
C PHE A 277 -25.37 -5.07 2.10
N VAL A 278 -25.58 -3.98 2.81
CA VAL A 278 -24.97 -2.71 2.45
C VAL A 278 -23.47 -2.93 2.59
N THR A 279 -22.76 -3.00 1.47
CA THR A 279 -21.31 -2.82 1.45
C THR A 279 -21.07 -1.47 2.11
N ILE A 280 -20.52 -1.48 3.34
CA ILE A 280 -20.13 -0.23 3.98
C ILE A 280 -19.01 0.36 3.13
N ASP A 281 -19.27 1.55 2.59
CA ASP A 281 -18.31 2.41 1.96
C ASP A 281 -17.11 2.61 2.90
N ALA A 282 -15.97 1.98 2.56
CA ALA A 282 -14.74 2.05 3.33
C ALA A 282 -14.00 3.38 3.15
N SER A 283 -14.55 4.32 2.38
CA SER A 283 -14.00 5.65 2.19
C SER A 283 -13.81 6.44 3.49
N ASN A 284 -14.65 6.19 4.50
CA ASN A 284 -14.56 6.82 5.81
C ASN A 284 -13.33 6.37 6.63
N ASN A 285 -12.55 5.38 6.17
CA ASN A 285 -11.48 4.73 6.92
C ASN A 285 -10.07 4.84 6.29
N LEU A 286 -9.84 5.79 5.39
CA LEU A 286 -8.50 6.07 4.82
C LEU A 286 -7.68 7.04 5.70
N LEU A 287 -7.85 6.98 7.03
CA LEU A 287 -7.38 8.02 7.96
C LEU A 287 -5.85 8.18 8.07
N SER A 288 -5.04 7.23 7.57
CA SER A 288 -3.57 7.34 7.56
C SER A 288 -2.90 6.37 6.59
N ASP A 289 -1.75 6.78 6.06
CA ASP A 289 -0.84 5.93 5.29
C ASP A 289 -0.32 4.73 6.12
N PRO A 290 -0.48 3.46 5.66
CA PRO A 290 0.04 2.28 6.33
C PRO A 290 1.55 2.28 6.57
N ILE A 291 2.34 2.93 5.70
CA ILE A 291 3.78 3.09 5.87
C ILE A 291 4.11 4.31 6.75
N GLY A 292 3.15 5.24 6.89
CA GLY A 292 3.32 6.50 7.61
C GLY A 292 4.33 7.44 6.94
N LEU A 293 4.40 7.47 5.60
CA LEU A 293 5.33 8.35 4.89
C LEU A 293 5.10 9.80 5.28
N ASN A 294 6.20 10.54 5.36
CA ASN A 294 6.21 11.97 5.59
C ASN A 294 6.84 12.65 4.39
N ASP A 295 6.20 13.70 3.90
CA ASP A 295 6.77 14.62 2.93
C ASP A 295 7.66 15.62 3.67
N VAL A 296 8.86 15.86 3.15
CA VAL A 296 9.87 16.75 3.72
C VAL A 296 10.35 17.72 2.65
N ILE A 297 10.23 19.01 2.91
CA ILE A 297 10.76 20.10 2.07
C ILE A 297 11.93 20.74 2.79
N ILE A 298 13.01 20.98 2.07
CA ILE A 298 14.14 21.81 2.50
C ILE A 298 14.37 22.89 1.44
N SER A 299 14.64 24.12 1.87
CA SER A 299 14.92 25.25 0.97
C SER A 299 16.16 26.02 1.44
N THR A 300 17.15 26.15 0.55
CA THR A 300 18.44 26.84 0.77
C THR A 300 18.77 27.73 -0.44
N GLY A 301 17.86 28.66 -0.74
CA GLY A 301 17.86 29.43 -1.99
C GLY A 301 16.92 28.82 -3.04
N GLY A 302 17.03 27.51 -3.32
CA GLY A 302 16.04 26.73 -4.07
C GLY A 302 15.44 25.63 -3.19
N PRO A 303 14.15 25.30 -3.35
CA PRO A 303 13.52 24.20 -2.62
C PRO A 303 13.81 22.85 -3.27
N PHE A 304 13.75 21.78 -2.46
CA PHE A 304 13.65 20.41 -2.91
C PHE A 304 12.74 19.59 -1.97
N LEU A 305 12.01 18.63 -2.54
CA LEU A 305 11.14 17.70 -1.81
C LEU A 305 11.77 16.31 -1.68
N GLY A 306 11.52 15.65 -0.56
CA GLY A 306 11.69 14.21 -0.40
C GLY A 306 10.57 13.60 0.41
N GLN A 307 10.52 12.27 0.45
CA GLN A 307 9.63 11.55 1.37
C GLN A 307 10.44 10.54 2.18
N ALA A 308 10.08 10.36 3.44
CA ALA A 308 10.75 9.45 4.35
C ALA A 308 9.75 8.80 5.30
N VAL A 309 10.05 7.57 5.74
CA VAL A 309 9.33 6.98 6.87
C VAL A 309 9.75 7.69 8.17
N PRO A 310 8.93 7.69 9.23
CA PRO A 310 9.21 8.45 10.45
C PRO A 310 10.56 8.07 11.08
N ALA A 311 10.89 6.77 11.06
CA ALA A 311 12.15 6.25 11.59
C ALA A 311 13.40 6.70 10.79
N SER A 312 13.22 7.14 9.55
CA SER A 312 14.30 7.64 8.69
C SER A 312 14.45 9.16 8.75
N ILE A 313 13.59 9.88 9.46
CA ILE A 313 13.74 11.31 9.72
C ILE A 313 14.66 11.50 10.93
N ARG A 314 15.71 12.29 10.75
CA ARG A 314 16.65 12.65 11.82
C ARG A 314 16.23 13.99 12.42
N LEU A 315 16.03 14.02 13.73
CA LEU A 315 15.63 15.19 14.50
C LEU A 315 16.70 15.56 15.53
N GLU A 316 16.74 16.82 15.98
CA GLU A 316 17.67 17.22 17.04
C GLU A 316 17.18 16.80 18.43
N GLY A 317 17.91 15.87 19.06
CA GLY A 317 17.63 15.44 20.42
C GLY A 317 16.19 15.00 20.59
N ASN A 318 15.50 15.57 21.59
CA ASN A 318 14.07 15.35 21.84
C ASN A 318 13.17 16.44 21.22
N THR A 319 13.72 17.29 20.35
CA THR A 319 12.94 18.32 19.65
C THR A 319 12.38 17.76 18.34
N ALA A 320 11.38 18.45 17.78
CA ALA A 320 10.86 18.13 16.46
C ALA A 320 11.63 18.84 15.32
N ALA A 321 12.85 19.30 15.60
CA ALA A 321 13.60 20.14 14.68
C ALA A 321 14.41 19.27 13.70
N LEU A 322 14.17 19.46 12.39
CA LEU A 322 14.75 18.61 11.35
C LEU A 322 16.28 18.74 11.28
N ARG A 323 16.98 17.59 11.28
CA ARG A 323 18.41 17.45 10.97
C ARG A 323 18.69 16.77 9.63
N GLY A 324 17.68 16.16 9.03
CA GLY A 324 17.82 15.47 7.76
C GLY A 324 16.91 14.29 7.68
N TYR A 325 17.05 13.51 6.63
CA TYR A 325 16.34 12.25 6.50
C TYR A 325 17.14 11.29 5.62
N THR A 326 16.76 10.02 5.64
CA THR A 326 17.11 9.07 4.59
C THR A 326 15.86 8.85 3.77
N ALA A 327 15.92 9.21 2.49
CA ALA A 327 14.81 9.04 1.56
C ALA A 327 14.25 7.62 1.61
N TYR A 328 12.92 7.49 1.62
CA TYR A 328 12.27 6.19 1.49
C TYR A 328 12.72 5.54 0.18
N SER A 329 13.06 4.24 0.20
CA SER A 329 13.63 3.52 -0.96
C SER A 329 12.76 3.61 -2.23
N GLY A 330 11.48 3.94 -2.08
CA GLY A 330 10.56 4.17 -3.18
C GLY A 330 10.35 5.64 -3.58
N THR A 331 11.19 6.56 -3.13
CA THR A 331 11.17 7.98 -3.51
C THR A 331 12.27 8.31 -4.49
N GLN A 332 12.03 9.32 -5.32
CA GLN A 332 12.73 9.57 -6.58
C GLN A 332 14.24 9.83 -6.46
N SER A 333 14.78 10.02 -5.27
CA SER A 333 15.94 10.89 -5.14
C SER A 333 17.13 10.29 -4.38
N ASN A 334 17.03 9.12 -3.71
CA ASN A 334 18.07 8.56 -2.82
C ASN A 334 18.70 9.64 -1.90
N LEU A 335 17.96 10.73 -1.66
CA LEU A 335 18.49 11.90 -0.98
C LEU A 335 18.63 11.53 0.48
N SER A 336 19.84 11.65 0.98
CA SER A 336 20.10 11.64 2.41
C SER A 336 20.64 13.00 2.81
N PRO A 337 19.80 14.06 2.81
CA PRO A 337 20.25 15.37 3.22
C PRO A 337 20.59 15.33 4.71
N ASP A 338 21.67 16.01 5.08
CA ASP A 338 22.11 16.14 6.45
C ASP A 338 22.44 17.61 6.75
N ILE A 339 21.78 18.14 7.77
CA ILE A 339 21.91 19.50 8.27
C ILE A 339 22.78 19.44 9.52
N ALA A 340 23.98 20.01 9.44
CA ALA A 340 24.95 20.02 10.53
C ALA A 340 25.21 21.45 11.03
N GLY A 341 25.42 21.58 12.34
CA GLY A 341 25.67 22.85 13.00
C GLY A 341 24.48 23.83 12.96
N GLY A 342 24.79 25.11 13.12
CA GLY A 342 23.81 26.21 13.13
C GLY A 342 22.99 26.36 14.42
N THR A 343 22.18 27.41 14.46
CA THR A 343 21.28 27.76 15.57
C THR A 343 19.83 27.71 15.10
N LEU A 344 18.94 27.06 15.88
CA LEU A 344 17.50 27.06 15.61
C LEU A 344 16.97 28.47 15.85
N ARG A 345 16.43 29.12 14.83
CA ARG A 345 15.87 30.47 14.97
C ARG A 345 14.37 30.50 15.07
N GLU A 346 13.71 29.52 14.47
CA GLU A 346 12.26 29.48 14.34
C GLU A 346 11.82 28.03 14.17
N MET A 347 10.74 27.65 14.86
CA MET A 347 10.06 26.37 14.67
C MET A 347 8.58 26.55 15.04
N HIS A 348 7.70 26.05 14.18
CA HIS A 348 6.27 26.04 14.39
C HIS A 348 5.75 24.61 14.28
N THR A 349 4.87 24.24 15.20
CA THR A 349 4.06 23.03 15.10
C THR A 349 2.62 23.45 14.90
N VAL A 350 2.06 23.15 13.72
CA VAL A 350 0.71 23.54 13.33
C VAL A 350 -0.16 22.30 13.28
N ASN A 351 -1.19 22.27 14.13
CA ASN A 351 -2.22 21.25 14.10
C ASN A 351 -3.37 21.75 13.23
N VAL A 352 -3.56 21.12 12.08
CA VAL A 352 -4.68 21.39 11.16
C VAL A 352 -5.86 20.51 11.58
N ALA A 353 -7.09 21.00 11.38
CA ALA A 353 -8.30 20.21 11.61
C ALA A 353 -8.19 18.82 10.95
N THR A 354 -8.88 17.81 11.49
CA THR A 354 -8.85 16.40 11.04
C THR A 354 -7.55 15.62 11.32
N GLY A 355 -6.65 16.13 12.17
CA GLY A 355 -5.53 15.36 12.74
C GLY A 355 -4.19 15.48 12.01
N LEU A 356 -4.08 16.37 11.02
CA LEU A 356 -2.81 16.66 10.33
C LEU A 356 -1.93 17.55 11.22
N THR A 357 -0.69 17.09 11.47
CA THR A 357 0.35 17.90 12.12
C THR A 357 1.42 18.27 11.10
N VAL A 358 1.76 19.55 11.02
CA VAL A 358 2.82 20.08 10.15
C VAL A 358 3.84 20.78 11.01
N ILE A 359 5.12 20.53 10.73
CA ILE A 359 6.22 21.16 11.46
C ILE A 359 7.09 21.88 10.44
N LEU A 360 7.38 23.16 10.70
CA LEU A 360 8.26 23.96 9.86
C LEU A 360 9.21 24.80 10.71
N GLY A 361 10.40 25.09 10.21
CA GLY A 361 11.39 25.86 10.93
C GLY A 361 12.57 26.31 10.08
N ARG A 362 13.53 26.99 10.71
CA ARG A 362 14.77 27.43 10.04
C ARG A 362 16.01 27.35 10.92
N TRP A 363 17.11 26.95 10.30
CA TRP A 363 18.46 26.96 10.87
C TRP A 363 19.27 28.13 10.32
N GLU A 364 19.95 28.85 11.22
CA GLU A 364 20.93 29.89 10.85
C GLU A 364 22.35 29.40 11.03
N GLY A 365 23.20 29.62 10.02
CA GLY A 365 24.61 29.24 10.06
C GLY A 365 24.85 27.73 10.05
N ALA A 366 23.90 26.95 9.54
CA ALA A 366 24.04 25.51 9.34
C ALA A 366 24.66 25.19 7.96
N SER A 367 25.14 23.96 7.80
CA SER A 367 25.59 23.41 6.52
C SER A 367 24.65 22.31 6.07
N LEU A 368 24.39 22.21 4.76
CA LEU A 368 23.62 21.14 4.14
C LEU A 368 24.55 20.25 3.32
N SER A 369 24.51 18.95 3.56
CA SER A 369 25.25 17.93 2.80
C SER A 369 24.31 16.84 2.28
N PHE A 370 24.76 16.07 1.29
CA PHE A 370 24.00 14.94 0.74
C PHE A 370 24.86 13.68 0.71
N SER A 371 24.33 12.57 1.24
CA SER A 371 24.95 11.24 1.12
C SER A 371 26.43 11.17 1.52
N GLY A 372 26.82 11.91 2.56
CA GLY A 372 28.19 11.92 3.10
C GLY A 372 29.21 12.71 2.26
N ILE A 373 28.81 13.33 1.15
CA ILE A 373 29.64 14.28 0.41
C ILE A 373 29.62 15.59 1.20
N GLY A 374 30.80 16.07 1.63
CA GLY A 374 30.93 17.26 2.47
C GLY A 374 30.15 18.45 1.93
N GLY A 375 29.20 18.93 2.73
CA GLY A 375 28.42 20.13 2.45
C GLY A 375 29.16 21.39 2.88
N GLY A 376 29.00 22.48 2.13
CA GLY A 376 29.48 23.80 2.53
C GLY A 376 28.49 24.52 3.45
N PRO A 377 28.91 25.59 4.15
CA PRO A 377 27.98 26.49 4.82
C PRO A 377 26.98 27.04 3.80
N THR A 378 25.68 26.99 4.13
CA THR A 378 24.65 27.56 3.25
C THR A 378 24.62 29.07 3.41
N ALA A 379 24.60 29.81 2.30
CA ALA A 379 24.33 31.24 2.35
C ALA A 379 22.87 31.47 2.75
N GLY A 380 22.62 32.33 3.75
CA GLY A 380 21.30 32.48 4.36
C GLY A 380 20.94 31.33 5.31
N ASN A 381 19.64 31.17 5.56
CA ASN A 381 19.12 30.09 6.42
C ASN A 381 18.69 28.86 5.63
N ILE A 382 18.72 27.71 6.30
CA ILE A 382 18.09 26.48 5.83
C ILE A 382 16.68 26.43 6.38
N HIS A 383 15.69 26.59 5.49
CA HIS A 383 14.28 26.46 5.83
C HIS A 383 13.81 25.03 5.58
N TRP A 384 12.92 24.52 6.42
CA TRP A 384 12.43 23.15 6.29
C TRP A 384 11.00 23.01 6.78
N ALA A 385 10.25 22.09 6.18
CA ALA A 385 8.92 21.70 6.61
C ALA A 385 8.72 20.20 6.42
N TYR A 386 8.00 19.53 7.32
CA TYR A 386 7.59 18.15 7.11
C TYR A 386 6.21 17.85 7.72
N ALA A 387 5.52 16.87 7.13
CA ALA A 387 4.22 16.40 7.59
C ALA A 387 3.92 15.00 7.02
N SER A 388 2.90 14.33 7.56
CA SER A 388 2.37 13.09 6.98
C SER A 388 1.99 13.31 5.52
N SER A 389 2.47 12.45 4.62
CA SER A 389 2.26 12.52 3.19
C SER A 389 0.76 12.55 2.84
N GLY A 390 0.44 13.16 1.72
CA GLY A 390 -0.89 13.06 1.12
C GLY A 390 -1.27 11.59 0.90
N TYR A 391 -2.40 11.16 1.44
CA TYR A 391 -2.86 9.78 1.35
C TYR A 391 -4.36 9.71 1.04
N PRO A 392 -4.83 8.72 0.24
CA PRO A 392 -4.03 7.83 -0.60
C PRO A 392 -3.21 8.58 -1.65
N THR A 393 -2.04 8.07 -2.02
CA THR A 393 -1.13 8.78 -2.95
C THR A 393 -1.74 9.07 -4.32
N TYR A 394 -2.73 8.28 -4.74
CA TYR A 394 -3.45 8.45 -6.01
C TYR A 394 -4.56 9.51 -5.94
N LEU A 395 -4.94 9.97 -4.73
CA LEU A 395 -6.20 10.67 -4.48
C LEU A 395 -6.32 11.96 -5.28
N SER A 396 -5.28 12.78 -5.26
CA SER A 396 -5.19 14.05 -6.00
C SER A 396 -5.44 13.88 -7.49
N ASP A 397 -5.03 12.76 -8.09
CA ASP A 397 -5.19 12.50 -9.51
C ASP A 397 -6.64 12.18 -9.89
N VAL A 398 -7.45 11.67 -8.97
CA VAL A 398 -8.79 11.15 -9.27
C VAL A 398 -9.92 12.04 -8.77
N LEU A 399 -9.63 12.97 -7.86
CA LEU A 399 -10.59 13.98 -7.40
C LEU A 399 -11.10 14.84 -8.57
N THR A 400 -12.30 15.40 -8.43
CA THR A 400 -12.91 16.37 -9.36
C THR A 400 -13.25 17.66 -8.63
N GLY A 401 -13.49 18.72 -9.39
CA GLY A 401 -13.84 20.03 -8.86
C GLY A 401 -12.63 20.90 -8.55
N THR A 402 -12.85 21.93 -7.74
CA THR A 402 -11.85 22.92 -7.37
C THR A 402 -11.77 23.10 -5.86
N ALA A 403 -10.60 23.49 -5.36
CA ALA A 403 -10.37 23.82 -3.96
C ALA A 403 -9.40 24.99 -3.81
N THR A 404 -9.60 25.81 -2.79
CA THR A 404 -8.69 26.91 -2.45
C THR A 404 -7.99 26.62 -1.13
N TYR A 405 -6.68 26.81 -1.13
CA TYR A 405 -5.80 26.69 0.02
C TYR A 405 -5.25 28.07 0.36
N THR A 406 -5.24 28.39 1.66
CA THR A 406 -4.86 29.71 2.17
C THR A 406 -3.75 29.57 3.20
N LEU A 407 -2.93 30.61 3.34
CA LEU A 407 -1.81 30.64 4.26
C LEU A 407 -2.25 30.36 5.70
N ALA A 408 -1.75 29.27 6.27
CA ALA A 408 -1.94 28.93 7.67
C ALA A 408 -0.70 29.29 8.50
N GLN A 409 0.50 29.02 7.96
CA GLN A 409 1.76 29.39 8.61
C GLN A 409 2.91 29.48 7.59
N ALA A 410 3.93 30.29 7.89
CA ALA A 410 5.19 30.30 7.16
C ALA A 410 6.36 30.53 8.12
N THR A 411 7.56 30.11 7.72
CA THR A 411 8.79 30.66 8.31
C THR A 411 8.97 32.09 7.85
N ALA A 412 9.55 32.94 8.68
CA ALA A 412 9.95 34.27 8.26
C ALA A 412 11.05 34.16 7.18
N PRO A 413 10.80 34.59 5.91
CA PRO A 413 11.74 34.39 4.81
C PRO A 413 13.05 35.06 5.10
N THR A 414 14.14 34.49 4.61
CA THR A 414 15.45 35.13 4.78
C THR A 414 16.19 35.26 3.47
N ASN A 415 17.12 36.21 3.42
CA ASN A 415 18.02 36.37 2.29
C ASN A 415 19.43 35.84 2.59
N GLN A 416 20.34 35.96 1.63
CA GLN A 416 21.73 35.50 1.75
C GLN A 416 22.52 36.16 2.89
N ASN A 417 22.04 37.31 3.41
CA ASN A 417 22.65 38.05 4.52
C ASN A 417 22.01 37.73 5.88
N ASN A 418 21.15 36.71 5.97
CA ASN A 418 20.35 36.36 7.15
C ASN A 418 19.34 37.44 7.58
N THR A 419 19.11 38.48 6.76
CA THR A 419 18.02 39.42 7.00
C THR A 419 16.70 38.67 6.97
N THR A 420 15.83 38.92 7.94
CA THR A 420 14.51 38.27 8.04
C THR A 420 13.44 39.21 7.51
N GLY A 421 12.55 38.69 6.67
CA GLY A 421 11.41 39.39 6.07
C GLY A 421 10.06 38.82 6.49
N THR A 422 9.03 39.10 5.70
CA THR A 422 7.64 38.68 5.96
C THR A 422 7.01 38.07 4.72
N VAL A 423 6.21 37.00 4.90
CA VAL A 423 5.29 36.51 3.88
C VAL A 423 3.99 37.31 3.95
N GLY A 424 3.56 37.86 2.81
CA GLY A 424 2.29 38.54 2.65
C GLY A 424 1.18 37.56 2.26
N THR A 425 0.51 37.82 1.14
CA THR A 425 -0.49 36.91 0.59
C THR A 425 0.15 35.61 0.08
N ALA A 426 -0.36 34.47 0.53
CA ALA A 426 -0.08 33.19 -0.10
C ALA A 426 -1.36 32.37 -0.27
N THR A 427 -1.66 32.00 -1.52
CA THR A 427 -2.85 31.25 -1.90
C THR A 427 -2.53 30.22 -2.97
N MET A 428 -3.25 29.11 -2.95
CA MET A 428 -3.19 28.08 -3.99
C MET A 428 -4.60 27.66 -4.39
N ASN A 429 -4.91 27.79 -5.67
CA ASN A 429 -6.19 27.37 -6.24
C ASN A 429 -5.97 26.10 -7.06
N VAL A 430 -6.57 25.01 -6.62
CA VAL A 430 -6.40 23.68 -7.20
C VAL A 430 -7.63 23.35 -8.04
N ASN A 431 -7.40 22.84 -9.25
CA ASN A 431 -8.40 22.26 -10.12
C ASN A 431 -8.11 20.77 -10.27
N PHE A 432 -8.77 19.96 -9.45
CA PHE A 432 -8.62 18.50 -9.49
C PHE A 432 -9.17 17.91 -10.79
N THR A 433 -10.21 18.51 -11.38
CA THR A 433 -10.73 18.09 -12.69
C THR A 433 -9.64 18.10 -13.76
N ASN A 434 -8.86 19.18 -13.82
CA ASN A 434 -7.81 19.40 -14.81
C ASN A 434 -6.41 18.95 -14.35
N ARG A 435 -6.25 18.54 -13.09
CA ARG A 435 -4.97 18.24 -12.43
C ARG A 435 -3.96 19.39 -12.52
N THR A 436 -4.45 20.60 -12.36
CA THR A 436 -3.62 21.81 -12.36
C THR A 436 -3.88 22.65 -11.13
N LEU A 437 -2.92 23.50 -10.78
CA LEU A 437 -3.08 24.47 -9.71
C LEU A 437 -2.47 25.83 -10.11
N GLY A 438 -2.97 26.89 -9.48
CA GLY A 438 -2.35 28.21 -9.48
C GLY A 438 -1.83 28.54 -8.09
N VAL A 439 -0.64 29.13 -8.01
CA VAL A 439 -0.01 29.58 -6.75
C VAL A 439 0.28 31.06 -6.84
N THR A 440 0.06 31.79 -5.74
CA THR A 440 0.51 33.16 -5.55
C THR A 440 1.19 33.26 -4.20
N ILE A 441 2.40 33.83 -4.15
CA ILE A 441 3.16 34.07 -2.91
C ILE A 441 3.73 35.50 -2.98
N SER A 442 3.52 36.28 -1.92
CA SER A 442 4.10 37.61 -1.73
C SER A 442 5.14 37.56 -0.60
N VAL A 443 6.31 38.14 -0.83
CA VAL A 443 7.41 38.20 0.15
C VAL A 443 7.95 39.62 0.20
N SER A 444 8.22 40.14 1.40
CA SER A 444 8.86 41.44 1.60
C SER A 444 10.11 41.29 2.48
N MET A 445 11.21 41.91 2.09
CA MET A 445 12.45 41.98 2.86
C MET A 445 12.68 43.43 3.29
N PRO A 446 12.95 43.70 4.59
CA PRO A 446 13.28 45.04 5.04
C PRO A 446 14.68 45.45 4.57
N ALA A 447 14.94 46.76 4.55
CA ALA A 447 16.28 47.28 4.39
C ALA A 447 17.16 46.89 5.59
N ALA A 448 18.38 46.41 5.32
CA ALA A 448 19.33 46.00 6.35
C ALA A 448 20.77 46.13 5.84
N GLY A 449 21.63 46.76 6.64
CA GLY A 449 23.00 47.07 6.21
C GLY A 449 23.01 47.91 4.94
N ALA A 450 23.74 47.47 3.91
CA ALA A 450 23.80 48.12 2.60
C ALA A 450 22.69 47.69 1.63
N ASN A 451 21.83 46.73 2.01
CA ASN A 451 20.73 46.23 1.18
C ASN A 451 19.46 47.06 1.43
N ALA A 452 18.85 47.58 0.37
CA ALA A 452 17.66 48.43 0.43
C ALA A 452 16.35 47.68 0.71
N GLY A 453 16.34 46.34 0.75
CA GLY A 453 15.12 45.54 0.86
C GLY A 453 14.31 45.53 -0.43
N GLY A 454 13.06 45.07 -0.36
CA GLY A 454 12.17 45.00 -1.51
C GLY A 454 10.91 44.17 -1.25
N THR A 455 10.05 44.08 -2.26
CA THR A 455 8.86 43.20 -2.24
C THR A 455 8.78 42.43 -3.55
N TRP A 456 8.54 41.12 -3.44
CA TRP A 456 8.46 40.20 -4.55
C TRP A 456 7.13 39.47 -4.57
N GLY A 457 6.55 39.31 -5.75
CA GLY A 457 5.40 38.45 -6.00
C GLY A 457 5.80 37.31 -6.92
N ALA A 458 5.57 36.07 -6.47
CA ALA A 458 5.76 34.85 -7.25
C ALA A 458 4.38 34.26 -7.59
N THR A 459 4.06 34.18 -8.88
CA THR A 459 2.79 33.64 -9.39
C THR A 459 3.04 32.53 -10.40
N ALA A 460 2.28 31.44 -10.30
CA ALA A 460 2.28 30.38 -11.30
C ALA A 460 0.84 30.00 -11.61
N SER A 461 0.53 29.75 -12.88
CA SER A 461 -0.77 29.27 -13.33
C SER A 461 -0.63 27.94 -14.05
N ASP A 462 -1.71 27.17 -14.04
CA ASP A 462 -1.81 25.87 -14.70
C ASP A 462 -0.68 24.89 -14.30
N VAL A 463 -0.09 25.00 -13.12
CA VAL A 463 0.99 24.11 -12.67
C VAL A 463 0.45 22.69 -12.58
N PRO A 464 1.00 21.72 -13.32
CA PRO A 464 0.52 20.35 -13.26
C PRO A 464 1.00 19.74 -11.94
N PHE A 465 0.13 18.94 -11.34
CA PHE A 465 0.53 18.09 -10.22
C PHE A 465 0.35 16.63 -10.61
N SER A 466 1.15 15.77 -10.01
CA SER A 466 1.07 14.32 -10.20
C SER A 466 1.24 13.67 -8.84
N LEU A 467 0.33 12.75 -8.53
CA LEU A 467 0.20 12.21 -7.19
C LEU A 467 0.10 13.41 -6.23
N ASN A 468 0.84 13.42 -5.13
CA ASN A 468 0.80 14.49 -4.14
C ASN A 468 1.76 15.66 -4.43
N THR A 469 2.46 15.75 -5.56
CA THR A 469 3.60 16.68 -5.72
C THR A 469 3.44 17.65 -6.88
N PHE A 470 4.04 18.84 -6.76
CA PHE A 470 4.04 19.87 -7.79
C PHE A 470 5.30 20.74 -7.70
N PHE A 471 5.71 21.30 -8.84
CA PHE A 471 6.82 22.25 -8.91
C PHE A 471 6.61 23.26 -10.05
N ALA A 472 7.19 24.44 -9.93
CA ALA A 472 7.27 25.40 -11.02
C ALA A 472 8.53 26.26 -10.88
N THR A 473 9.14 26.61 -12.01
CA THR A 473 10.30 27.50 -12.07
C THR A 473 10.08 28.59 -13.09
N THR A 474 10.90 29.64 -13.05
CA THR A 474 10.85 30.72 -14.05
C THR A 474 11.26 30.28 -15.45
N ALA A 475 11.82 29.07 -15.59
CA ALA A 475 12.07 28.46 -16.90
C ALA A 475 10.79 27.85 -17.53
N ASP A 476 9.71 27.70 -16.77
CA ASP A 476 8.44 27.15 -17.23
C ASP A 476 7.26 28.08 -16.84
N ARG A 477 6.54 27.77 -15.76
CA ARG A 477 5.25 28.41 -15.42
C ARG A 477 5.31 29.48 -14.33
N LEU A 478 6.42 29.60 -13.60
CA LEU A 478 6.55 30.61 -12.54
C LEU A 478 6.86 31.98 -13.17
N ARG A 479 6.26 33.02 -12.62
CA ARG A 479 6.56 34.42 -12.89
C ARG A 479 6.85 35.10 -11.56
N VAL A 480 8.06 35.63 -11.43
CA VAL A 480 8.49 36.41 -10.28
C VAL A 480 8.51 37.87 -10.67
N SER A 481 8.02 38.76 -9.81
CA SER A 481 8.04 40.21 -10.00
C SER A 481 8.62 40.87 -8.76
N ASN A 482 9.33 41.99 -8.92
CA ASN A 482 9.88 42.79 -7.82
C ASN A 482 9.28 44.21 -7.75
N GLY A 483 8.10 44.40 -8.35
CA GLY A 483 7.41 45.69 -8.46
C GLY A 483 7.82 46.54 -9.67
N SER A 484 9.07 46.43 -10.16
CA SER A 484 9.56 47.17 -11.34
C SER A 484 9.82 46.28 -12.56
N THR A 485 10.11 45.01 -12.33
CA THR A 485 10.50 44.04 -13.36
C THR A 485 9.78 42.72 -13.11
N GLN A 486 9.56 41.97 -14.18
CA GLN A 486 9.03 40.61 -14.13
C GLN A 486 10.05 39.65 -14.75
N SER A 487 10.12 38.44 -14.23
CA SER A 487 10.99 37.38 -14.74
C SER A 487 10.57 37.00 -16.16
N GLY A 488 11.53 37.06 -17.09
CA GLY A 488 11.43 36.52 -18.46
C GLY A 488 12.63 35.63 -18.77
N SER A 489 12.81 35.21 -20.03
CA SER A 489 14.01 34.48 -20.46
C SER A 489 15.24 35.41 -20.42
N GLY A 490 15.90 35.48 -19.25
CA GLY A 490 17.02 36.40 -18.99
C GLY A 490 17.37 36.50 -17.50
N GLN A 491 18.02 35.44 -16.99
CA GLN A 491 18.78 35.14 -15.74
C GLN A 491 18.80 36.05 -14.49
N LEU A 492 18.48 37.35 -14.53
CA LEU A 492 18.68 38.24 -13.37
C LEU A 492 17.52 38.24 -12.36
N LEU A 493 16.31 37.84 -12.76
CA LEU A 493 15.20 37.59 -11.84
C LEU A 493 14.67 36.19 -12.09
N SER A 494 14.83 35.31 -11.11
CA SER A 494 14.47 33.90 -11.22
C SER A 494 13.86 33.38 -9.92
N GLY A 495 13.24 32.21 -9.99
CA GLY A 495 12.71 31.55 -8.81
C GLY A 495 12.24 30.14 -9.08
N ALA A 496 11.94 29.45 -7.99
CA ALA A 496 11.40 28.11 -7.97
C ALA A 496 10.43 27.94 -6.81
N ILE A 497 9.39 27.16 -7.03
CA ILE A 497 8.51 26.62 -6.01
C ILE A 497 8.46 25.10 -6.16
N GLU A 498 8.43 24.41 -5.04
CA GLU A 498 8.23 22.97 -4.98
C GLU A 498 7.38 22.66 -3.75
N GLY A 499 6.41 21.78 -3.90
CA GLY A 499 5.43 21.54 -2.87
C GLY A 499 4.77 20.17 -2.94
N SER A 500 4.08 19.85 -1.86
CA SER A 500 3.32 18.61 -1.76
C SER A 500 2.02 18.79 -0.96
N PHE A 501 0.96 18.14 -1.43
CA PHE A 501 -0.27 17.92 -0.67
C PHE A 501 -0.02 16.94 0.47
N VAL A 502 -0.44 17.29 1.68
CA VAL A 502 -0.19 16.55 2.92
C VAL A 502 -1.49 16.24 3.67
N GLY A 503 -1.48 15.15 4.42
CA GLY A 503 -2.62 14.66 5.19
C GLY A 503 -3.53 13.69 4.42
N ALA A 504 -4.31 12.93 5.19
CA ALA A 504 -5.16 11.83 4.71
C ALA A 504 -6.34 12.22 3.80
N ASN A 505 -6.58 13.52 3.60
CA ASN A 505 -7.60 14.07 2.71
C ASN A 505 -7.08 15.33 1.98
N LEU A 506 -5.76 15.44 1.83
CA LEU A 506 -5.07 16.57 1.19
C LEU A 506 -5.40 17.93 1.83
N GLN A 507 -5.79 17.98 3.11
CA GLN A 507 -6.22 19.23 3.76
C GLN A 507 -5.10 20.26 4.00
N GLY A 508 -3.84 19.89 3.75
CA GLY A 508 -2.69 20.79 3.79
C GLY A 508 -1.84 20.71 2.53
N ALA A 509 -1.04 21.74 2.29
CA ALA A 509 0.02 21.73 1.31
C ALA A 509 1.25 22.44 1.90
N ILE A 510 2.38 21.74 1.96
CA ILE A 510 3.67 22.33 2.31
C ILE A 510 4.36 22.79 1.02
N ILE A 511 4.91 24.00 1.03
CA ILE A 511 5.57 24.60 -0.13
C ILE A 511 6.90 25.22 0.30
N GLY A 512 7.97 24.86 -0.38
CA GLY A 512 9.23 25.58 -0.35
C GLY A 512 9.31 26.53 -1.54
N TYR A 513 9.91 27.69 -1.33
CA TYR A 513 10.14 28.65 -2.40
C TYR A 513 11.54 29.26 -2.33
N GLY A 514 11.96 29.74 -3.48
CA GLY A 514 13.24 30.38 -3.73
C GLY A 514 13.10 31.48 -4.76
N ILE A 515 13.67 32.65 -4.50
CA ILE A 515 13.69 33.82 -5.39
C ILE A 515 15.13 34.35 -5.46
N ALA A 516 15.66 34.55 -6.66
CA ALA A 516 16.93 35.22 -6.86
C ALA A 516 16.72 36.47 -7.72
N ASP A 517 17.04 37.63 -7.14
CA ASP A 517 16.94 38.95 -7.77
C ASP A 517 18.32 39.63 -7.78
N PHE A 518 18.88 39.71 -8.98
CA PHE A 518 20.12 40.37 -9.35
C PHE A 518 19.86 41.56 -10.30
N THR A 519 18.62 42.06 -10.36
CA THR A 519 18.23 43.12 -11.30
C THR A 519 18.75 44.51 -10.90
N ALA A 520 19.03 44.73 -9.61
CA ALA A 520 19.58 45.98 -9.13
C ALA A 520 21.02 46.19 -9.64
N SER A 521 21.32 47.40 -10.10
CA SER A 521 22.67 47.78 -10.56
C SER A 521 23.70 47.78 -9.43
N ASN A 522 23.28 48.07 -8.20
CA ASN A 522 24.12 47.94 -7.01
C ASN A 522 24.06 46.49 -6.48
N PRO A 523 25.17 45.73 -6.49
CA PRO A 523 25.20 44.35 -5.98
C PRO A 523 24.80 44.22 -4.50
N ALA A 524 24.93 45.28 -3.69
CA ALA A 524 24.47 45.26 -2.30
C ALA A 524 22.94 45.05 -2.18
N ASN A 525 22.19 45.39 -3.23
CA ASN A 525 20.73 45.21 -3.31
C ASN A 525 20.32 43.88 -3.95
N HIS A 526 21.27 43.01 -4.31
CA HIS A 526 20.96 41.65 -4.74
C HIS A 526 20.31 40.88 -3.60
N ASN A 527 19.34 40.03 -3.93
CA ASN A 527 18.58 39.27 -2.94
C ASN A 527 18.39 37.83 -3.42
N GLN A 528 18.83 36.87 -2.61
CA GLN A 528 18.50 35.45 -2.77
C GLN A 528 17.65 35.05 -1.58
N ILE A 529 16.34 34.98 -1.79
CA ILE A 529 15.33 34.84 -0.74
C ILE A 529 14.77 33.43 -0.77
N ASN A 530 14.63 32.83 0.40
CA ASN A 530 14.00 31.52 0.55
C ASN A 530 13.10 31.44 1.79
N GLY A 531 12.22 30.44 1.76
CA GLY A 531 11.34 30.14 2.87
C GLY A 531 10.52 28.87 2.62
N VAL A 532 9.78 28.46 3.64
CA VAL A 532 8.75 27.43 3.53
C VAL A 532 7.45 27.95 4.12
N LEU A 533 6.33 27.43 3.61
CA LEU A 533 5.00 27.76 4.09
C LEU A 533 4.07 26.55 4.07
N LEU A 534 3.03 26.63 4.89
CA LEU A 534 1.89 25.74 4.95
C LEU A 534 0.65 26.49 4.47
N LEU A 535 -0.01 25.95 3.45
CA LEU A 535 -1.36 26.32 3.08
C LEU A 535 -2.35 25.26 3.55
N THR A 536 -3.52 25.67 4.05
CA THR A 536 -4.60 24.75 4.42
C THR A 536 -5.82 24.97 3.55
N GLY A 537 -6.49 23.88 3.18
CA GLY A 537 -7.70 23.86 2.37
C GLY A 537 -8.76 22.94 2.96
N PRO A 538 -9.93 22.82 2.31
CA PRO A 538 -10.95 21.89 2.73
C PRO A 538 -10.47 20.44 2.60
N ALA A 539 -10.86 19.59 3.54
CA ALA A 539 -10.64 18.14 3.43
C ALA A 539 -11.36 17.59 2.19
N GLN A 540 -10.65 16.82 1.37
CA GLN A 540 -11.17 16.21 0.17
C GLN A 540 -11.78 14.83 0.45
N ASN A 541 -12.64 14.36 -0.44
CA ASN A 541 -13.24 13.04 -0.31
C ASN A 541 -12.22 11.93 -0.65
N GLY A 542 -11.76 11.17 0.35
CA GLY A 542 -10.85 10.03 0.15
C GLY A 542 -11.43 8.83 -0.63
N ALA A 543 -12.74 8.78 -0.87
CA ALA A 543 -13.47 7.64 -1.48
C ALA A 543 -13.24 7.39 -2.97
N ALA A 544 -12.39 8.17 -3.64
CA ALA A 544 -12.40 8.19 -5.10
C ALA A 544 -11.95 6.84 -5.68
N THR A 545 -12.81 6.26 -6.53
CA THR A 545 -12.45 5.04 -7.27
C THR A 545 -11.44 5.41 -8.36
N TYR A 546 -10.51 4.50 -8.66
CA TYR A 546 -9.47 4.74 -9.65
C TYR A 546 -9.12 3.49 -10.45
N ARG A 547 -8.40 3.67 -11.55
CA ARG A 547 -7.78 2.64 -12.36
C ARG A 547 -6.31 2.99 -12.54
N GLU A 548 -5.43 2.07 -12.16
CA GLU A 548 -4.03 2.17 -12.55
C GLU A 548 -3.82 1.68 -13.97
N GLY A 549 -2.83 2.22 -14.66
CA GLY A 549 -2.48 1.78 -15.99
C GLY A 549 -1.07 2.07 -16.42
N ARG A 550 -0.67 1.38 -17.48
CA ARG A 550 0.54 1.64 -18.25
C ARG A 550 0.18 1.68 -19.72
N VAL A 551 0.67 2.70 -20.41
CA VAL A 551 0.49 2.87 -21.86
C VAL A 551 1.87 2.98 -22.49
N SER A 552 2.10 2.29 -23.60
CA SER A 552 3.37 2.34 -24.31
C SER A 552 3.50 3.61 -25.17
N ASP A 553 4.74 3.99 -25.49
CA ASP A 553 5.00 5.11 -26.41
C ASP A 553 4.62 4.71 -27.85
N PRO A 554 3.64 5.38 -28.49
CA PRO A 554 3.22 5.04 -29.85
C PRO A 554 4.29 5.28 -30.91
N SER A 555 5.30 6.12 -30.64
CA SER A 555 6.39 6.38 -31.58
C SER A 555 7.42 5.26 -31.63
N GLY A 556 7.49 4.42 -30.59
CA GLY A 556 8.53 3.40 -30.42
C GLY A 556 9.98 3.95 -30.42
N TYR A 557 10.18 5.26 -30.57
CA TYR A 557 11.47 5.87 -30.87
C TYR A 557 11.97 6.74 -29.71
N LEU A 558 13.09 6.30 -29.12
CA LEU A 558 13.82 7.04 -28.09
C LEU A 558 14.78 8.04 -28.74
N ALA A 559 14.30 9.22 -29.13
CA ALA A 559 15.18 10.29 -29.61
C ALA A 559 16.13 10.78 -28.49
N ASN A 560 17.43 10.46 -28.61
CA ASN A 560 18.60 11.08 -27.95
C ASN A 560 18.52 11.37 -26.43
N SER A 561 17.70 10.66 -25.66
CA SER A 561 17.77 10.66 -24.19
C SER A 561 17.29 9.30 -23.68
N GLY A 562 18.20 8.50 -23.14
CA GLY A 562 18.01 7.09 -22.79
C GLY A 562 17.10 6.83 -21.58
N PHE A 563 15.84 7.22 -21.65
CA PHE A 563 14.84 7.06 -20.58
C PHE A 563 13.57 6.36 -21.06
N SER A 564 12.91 5.62 -20.15
CA SER A 564 11.58 5.00 -20.36
C SER A 564 10.54 6.01 -20.83
N ARG A 565 9.70 5.65 -21.82
CA ARG A 565 8.47 6.37 -22.18
C ARG A 565 7.20 5.54 -22.00
N ASN A 566 7.21 4.53 -21.11
CA ASN A 566 5.94 3.94 -20.69
C ASN A 566 5.21 4.95 -19.80
N PHE A 567 4.04 5.38 -20.22
CA PHE A 567 3.24 6.35 -19.48
C PHE A 567 2.49 5.64 -18.36
N SER A 568 2.84 5.99 -17.13
CA SER A 568 2.06 5.60 -15.96
C SER A 568 0.80 6.46 -15.88
N THR A 569 -0.34 5.81 -15.63
CA THR A 569 -1.61 6.50 -15.48
C THR A 569 -2.31 6.06 -14.20
N THR A 570 -2.86 7.04 -13.52
CA THR A 570 -3.84 6.88 -12.45
C THR A 570 -5.07 7.61 -12.96
N ASN A 571 -6.11 6.86 -13.33
CA ASN A 571 -7.29 7.36 -14.02
C ASN A 571 -8.54 7.23 -13.18
N ARG A 572 -9.49 8.12 -13.38
CA ARG A 572 -10.87 7.87 -12.94
C ARG A 572 -11.45 6.71 -13.76
N PRO A 573 -12.39 5.91 -13.22
CA PRO A 573 -12.96 4.78 -13.97
C PRO A 573 -13.54 5.17 -15.33
N GLU A 574 -14.16 6.35 -15.44
CA GLU A 574 -14.74 6.91 -16.66
C GLU A 574 -13.70 7.45 -17.66
N GLU A 575 -12.46 7.67 -17.22
CA GLU A 575 -11.36 8.07 -18.09
C GLU A 575 -10.76 6.88 -18.85
N VAL A 576 -11.24 5.65 -18.64
CA VAL A 576 -10.86 4.45 -19.40
C VAL A 576 -12.14 3.76 -19.88
N ILE A 577 -12.43 3.88 -21.18
CA ILE A 577 -13.61 3.28 -21.79
C ILE A 577 -13.22 1.92 -22.36
N ALA A 578 -13.70 0.86 -21.72
CA ALA A 578 -13.52 -0.53 -22.14
C ALA A 578 -14.86 -1.21 -22.41
N GLY A 579 -14.96 -1.97 -23.51
CA GLY A 579 -16.09 -2.85 -23.78
C GLY A 579 -16.10 -4.08 -22.87
N ALA A 580 -17.20 -4.85 -22.89
CA ALA A 580 -17.37 -6.05 -22.06
C ALA A 580 -16.32 -7.16 -22.32
N ASN A 581 -15.63 -7.11 -23.46
CA ASN A 581 -14.54 -8.01 -23.84
C ASN A 581 -13.15 -7.50 -23.43
N GLY A 582 -13.07 -6.38 -22.70
CA GLY A 582 -11.81 -5.72 -22.32
C GLY A 582 -11.18 -4.85 -23.41
N ALA A 583 -11.83 -4.68 -24.56
CA ALA A 583 -11.35 -3.80 -25.62
C ALA A 583 -11.45 -2.33 -25.19
N VAL A 584 -10.31 -1.71 -24.87
CA VAL A 584 -10.24 -0.28 -24.53
C VAL A 584 -10.24 0.53 -25.82
N THR A 585 -11.16 1.49 -25.94
CA THR A 585 -11.32 2.36 -27.13
C THR A 585 -10.99 3.82 -26.85
N GLN A 586 -10.92 4.19 -25.57
CA GLN A 586 -10.51 5.51 -25.13
C GLN A 586 -9.85 5.43 -23.76
N PHE A 587 -8.80 6.22 -23.53
CA PHE A 587 -8.23 6.40 -22.20
C PHE A 587 -7.61 7.80 -22.04
N THR A 588 -7.33 8.22 -20.81
CA THR A 588 -6.53 9.44 -20.54
C THR A 588 -5.12 9.09 -20.10
N ALA A 589 -4.11 9.65 -20.77
CA ALA A 589 -2.70 9.47 -20.45
C ALA A 589 -1.92 10.78 -20.64
N PRO A 590 -0.73 10.95 -20.03
CA PRO A 590 0.13 12.09 -20.31
C PRO A 590 0.70 12.01 -21.75
N LEU A 591 0.77 13.15 -22.44
CA LEU A 591 1.49 13.29 -23.72
C LEU A 591 2.75 14.15 -23.53
N PHE A 592 3.82 13.80 -24.24
CA PHE A 592 4.99 14.66 -24.42
C PHE A 592 4.84 15.48 -25.73
N ALA A 593 4.89 16.82 -25.60
CA ALA A 593 4.80 17.88 -26.63
C ALA A 593 3.38 18.40 -27.00
N GLY A 594 3.18 19.72 -26.87
CA GLY A 594 2.12 20.50 -27.52
C GLY A 594 0.68 20.41 -26.98
N VAL A 595 0.32 19.33 -26.26
CA VAL A 595 -1.10 19.01 -25.96
C VAL A 595 -1.40 18.92 -24.44
N GLY A 596 -0.38 19.11 -23.58
CA GLY A 596 -0.49 19.12 -22.12
C GLY A 596 -0.15 17.80 -21.45
N SER A 597 0.00 17.82 -20.11
CA SER A 597 0.38 16.67 -19.28
C SER A 597 -0.77 15.68 -19.02
N ARG A 598 -1.96 15.95 -19.57
CA ARG A 598 -3.14 15.09 -19.48
C ARG A 598 -3.91 15.22 -20.80
N ALA A 599 -4.00 14.13 -21.56
CA ALA A 599 -4.66 14.11 -22.85
C ALA A 599 -5.55 12.87 -23.01
N THR A 600 -6.66 13.03 -23.73
CA THR A 600 -7.57 11.94 -24.06
C THR A 600 -7.14 11.29 -25.36
N TYR A 601 -6.81 10.01 -25.29
CA TYR A 601 -6.52 9.15 -26.44
C TYR A 601 -7.80 8.45 -26.85
N ALA A 602 -8.18 8.58 -28.12
CA ALA A 602 -9.34 7.91 -28.70
C ALA A 602 -8.92 7.15 -29.95
N LEU A 603 -9.64 6.06 -30.24
CA LEU A 603 -9.28 5.11 -31.29
C LEU A 603 -9.23 5.74 -32.70
N GLY A 604 -10.05 6.77 -32.98
CA GLY A 604 -10.11 7.39 -34.31
C GLY A 604 -10.47 6.37 -35.39
N THR A 605 -9.62 6.23 -36.41
CA THR A 605 -9.72 5.19 -37.45
C THR A 605 -8.86 3.96 -37.18
N ALA A 606 -8.09 3.94 -36.09
CA ALA A 606 -7.33 2.76 -35.68
C ALA A 606 -8.26 1.63 -35.20
N GLN A 607 -7.68 0.47 -34.92
CA GLN A 607 -8.39 -0.71 -34.45
C GLN A 607 -7.78 -1.26 -33.17
N VAL A 608 -8.63 -1.82 -32.32
CA VAL A 608 -8.18 -2.69 -31.23
C VAL A 608 -7.84 -4.04 -31.85
N VAL A 609 -6.56 -4.23 -32.20
CA VAL A 609 -6.06 -5.44 -32.87
C VAL A 609 -5.87 -6.60 -31.90
N GLN A 610 -5.83 -6.31 -30.59
CA GLN A 610 -5.76 -7.30 -29.54
C GLN A 610 -6.36 -6.74 -28.25
N SER A 611 -7.04 -7.61 -27.50
CA SER A 611 -7.54 -7.31 -26.17
C SER A 611 -7.55 -8.58 -25.31
N GLY A 612 -7.38 -8.41 -24.02
CA GLY A 612 -7.52 -9.45 -23.00
C GLY A 612 -8.16 -8.87 -21.74
N PHE A 613 -8.82 -9.74 -20.99
CA PHE A 613 -9.62 -9.36 -19.84
C PHE A 613 -9.56 -10.46 -18.77
N ASP A 614 -9.23 -10.07 -17.56
CA ASP A 614 -9.37 -10.90 -16.37
C ASP A 614 -10.68 -10.54 -15.66
N ALA A 615 -11.67 -11.42 -15.73
CA ALA A 615 -12.99 -11.18 -15.16
C ALA A 615 -12.99 -11.11 -13.63
N GLU A 616 -11.98 -11.70 -12.96
CA GLU A 616 -11.92 -11.72 -11.50
C GLU A 616 -11.58 -10.33 -10.93
N THR A 617 -10.65 -9.62 -11.55
CA THR A 617 -10.18 -8.31 -11.05
C THR A 617 -10.55 -7.13 -11.93
N GLY A 618 -11.06 -7.38 -13.13
CA GLY A 618 -11.33 -6.36 -14.13
C GLY A 618 -10.09 -5.81 -14.84
N LEU A 619 -8.92 -6.44 -14.66
CA LEU A 619 -7.67 -6.11 -15.35
C LEU A 619 -7.86 -6.32 -16.86
N VAL A 620 -7.55 -5.29 -17.65
CA VAL A 620 -7.62 -5.29 -19.11
C VAL A 620 -6.25 -5.00 -19.70
N TRP A 621 -5.94 -5.60 -20.84
CA TRP A 621 -4.75 -5.27 -21.61
C TRP A 621 -5.04 -5.40 -23.10
N GLY A 622 -4.24 -4.75 -23.94
CA GLY A 622 -4.46 -4.83 -25.38
C GLY A 622 -3.53 -3.97 -26.19
N ARG A 623 -3.80 -3.95 -27.49
CA ARG A 623 -2.98 -3.27 -28.49
C ARG A 623 -3.88 -2.58 -29.52
N TRP A 624 -3.57 -1.32 -29.81
CA TRP A 624 -4.11 -0.57 -30.93
C TRP A 624 -3.15 -0.63 -32.11
N GLY A 625 -3.69 -0.71 -33.32
CA GLY A 625 -2.93 -0.74 -34.58
C GLY A 625 -3.84 -0.45 -35.78
N ASN A 626 -3.29 -0.47 -36.99
CA ASN A 626 -4.03 -0.39 -38.26
C ASN A 626 -4.94 0.84 -38.39
N GLY A 627 -4.36 2.05 -38.40
CA GLY A 627 -5.10 3.28 -38.68
C GLY A 627 -4.51 4.50 -37.99
N VAL A 628 -5.34 5.50 -37.68
CA VAL A 628 -4.91 6.73 -37.00
C VAL A 628 -5.74 6.94 -35.74
N ALA A 629 -5.09 6.87 -34.59
CA ALA A 629 -5.68 7.28 -33.32
C ALA A 629 -5.58 8.80 -33.14
N THR A 630 -6.33 9.36 -32.20
CA THR A 630 -6.31 10.80 -31.92
C THR A 630 -5.99 11.06 -30.46
N VAL A 631 -5.17 12.07 -30.18
CA VAL A 631 -4.91 12.59 -28.85
C VAL A 631 -5.38 14.02 -28.74
N THR A 632 -6.21 14.32 -27.73
CA THR A 632 -6.82 15.64 -27.52
C THR A 632 -6.53 16.17 -26.12
N GLY A 633 -6.06 17.40 -26.03
CA GLY A 633 -5.72 18.08 -24.77
C GLY A 633 -5.35 19.55 -25.03
N ASN A 634 -5.51 20.41 -24.02
CA ASN A 634 -5.29 21.86 -24.15
C ASN A 634 -5.99 22.52 -25.37
N GLY A 635 -7.16 22.01 -25.75
CA GLY A 635 -7.91 22.50 -26.92
C GLY A 635 -7.29 22.15 -28.28
N GLN A 636 -6.24 21.32 -28.31
CA GLN A 636 -5.57 20.83 -29.51
C GLN A 636 -5.86 19.34 -29.70
N THR A 637 -5.97 18.89 -30.95
CA THR A 637 -6.09 17.48 -31.33
C THR A 637 -4.96 17.11 -32.29
N GLN A 638 -4.22 16.06 -31.99
CA GLN A 638 -3.13 15.55 -32.83
C GLN A 638 -3.38 14.10 -33.25
N PRO A 639 -3.01 13.70 -34.48
CA PRO A 639 -3.10 12.33 -34.94
C PRO A 639 -1.91 11.49 -34.44
N ILE A 640 -2.17 10.22 -34.16
CA ILE A 640 -1.16 9.18 -33.88
C ILE A 640 -1.29 8.13 -34.98
N ASN A 641 -0.32 8.09 -35.90
CA ASN A 641 -0.33 7.12 -36.99
C ASN A 641 0.11 5.73 -36.49
N LEU A 642 -0.81 4.76 -36.53
CA LEU A 642 -0.61 3.38 -36.12
C LEU A 642 -0.67 2.40 -37.32
N GLN A 643 -0.45 2.87 -38.55
CA GLN A 643 -0.39 2.00 -39.74
C GLN A 643 0.83 1.08 -39.73
N SER A 644 1.97 1.57 -39.24
CA SER A 644 3.24 0.84 -39.11
C SER A 644 3.80 0.92 -37.68
N ALA A 645 2.92 1.10 -36.71
CA ALA A 645 3.25 1.21 -35.29
C ALA A 645 2.13 0.61 -34.45
N SER A 646 2.35 0.46 -33.15
CA SER A 646 1.34 -0.02 -32.22
C SER A 646 1.40 0.73 -30.90
N LEU A 647 0.24 0.87 -30.27
CA LEU A 647 0.11 1.38 -28.92
C LEU A 647 -0.39 0.25 -28.03
N HIS A 648 0.36 -0.07 -26.99
CA HIS A 648 0.00 -1.11 -26.02
C HIS A 648 -0.54 -0.48 -24.76
N TYR A 649 -1.47 -1.17 -24.10
CA TYR A 649 -2.02 -0.71 -22.84
C TYR A 649 -2.27 -1.89 -21.90
N ILE A 650 -2.24 -1.59 -20.61
CA ILE A 650 -2.72 -2.46 -19.54
C ILE A 650 -3.29 -1.57 -18.43
N PHE A 651 -4.52 -1.84 -18.02
CA PHE A 651 -5.24 -1.08 -16.98
C PHE A 651 -5.86 -2.03 -15.96
N ALA A 652 -5.69 -1.72 -14.68
CA ALA A 652 -6.44 -2.33 -13.61
C ALA A 652 -7.96 -2.20 -13.80
N GLY A 653 -8.71 -3.11 -13.16
CA GLY A 653 -10.12 -2.87 -12.88
C GLY A 653 -10.31 -1.68 -11.94
N PRO A 654 -11.55 -1.17 -11.79
CA PRO A 654 -11.86 -0.12 -10.82
C PRO A 654 -11.48 -0.56 -9.40
N GLN A 655 -10.72 0.28 -8.70
CA GLN A 655 -10.25 0.05 -7.34
C GLN A 655 -10.82 1.10 -6.39
N GLN A 656 -11.20 0.67 -5.19
CA GLN A 656 -11.60 1.54 -4.09
C GLN A 656 -10.60 1.38 -2.93
N GLY A 657 -9.87 2.46 -2.64
CA GLY A 657 -8.76 2.43 -1.67
C GLY A 657 -7.46 1.89 -2.28
N PRO A 658 -6.30 2.19 -1.67
CA PRO A 658 -5.01 1.79 -2.20
C PRO A 658 -4.79 0.28 -2.11
N VAL A 659 -3.89 -0.22 -2.96
CA VAL A 659 -3.41 -1.61 -2.88
C VAL A 659 -2.65 -1.79 -1.56
N THR A 660 -3.04 -2.81 -0.80
CA THR A 660 -2.35 -3.21 0.43
C THR A 660 -1.62 -4.52 0.18
N LEU A 661 -0.34 -4.42 -0.16
CA LEU A 661 0.50 -5.62 -0.28
C LEU A 661 0.78 -6.23 1.09
N PRO A 662 1.05 -7.55 1.16
CA PRO A 662 1.57 -8.15 2.38
C PRO A 662 2.80 -7.39 2.89
N LEU A 663 2.97 -7.32 4.21
CA LEU A 663 4.16 -6.69 4.82
C LEU A 663 5.38 -7.63 4.82
N THR A 664 5.15 -8.94 4.75
CA THR A 664 6.19 -9.98 4.80
C THR A 664 5.83 -11.15 3.89
N GLY A 665 6.83 -11.96 3.57
CA GLY A 665 6.71 -13.17 2.74
C GLY A 665 7.10 -12.91 1.29
N THR A 666 6.80 -13.89 0.44
CA THR A 666 7.00 -13.82 -1.00
C THR A 666 5.69 -14.12 -1.74
N GLY A 667 5.60 -13.67 -3.00
CA GLY A 667 4.50 -13.96 -3.90
C GLY A 667 5.04 -14.27 -5.28
N VAL A 668 4.63 -15.39 -5.85
CA VAL A 668 4.93 -15.77 -7.24
C VAL A 668 3.72 -15.42 -8.09
N TYR A 669 3.95 -14.78 -9.23
CA TYR A 669 2.92 -14.35 -10.16
C TYR A 669 3.08 -15.07 -11.50
N ASP A 670 2.05 -15.83 -11.87
CA ASP A 670 1.96 -16.56 -13.13
C ASP A 670 1.42 -15.65 -14.24
N VAL A 671 1.89 -15.82 -15.48
CA VAL A 671 1.36 -15.07 -16.63
C VAL A 671 -0.08 -15.51 -16.91
N ILE A 672 -1.01 -14.56 -16.91
CA ILE A 672 -2.43 -14.79 -17.25
C ILE A 672 -2.81 -14.19 -18.60
N GLY A 673 -1.94 -13.32 -19.15
CA GLY A 673 -2.10 -12.80 -20.50
C GLY A 673 -0.99 -11.85 -20.91
N ASN A 674 -0.95 -11.52 -22.20
CA ASN A 674 0.02 -10.61 -22.77
C ASN A 674 -0.53 -9.92 -24.03
N THR A 675 0.15 -8.88 -24.47
CA THR A 675 0.04 -8.37 -25.84
C THR A 675 1.09 -9.03 -26.73
N SER A 676 0.81 -9.22 -28.02
CA SER A 676 1.82 -9.62 -29.00
C SER A 676 2.84 -8.49 -29.14
N PRO A 677 4.16 -8.74 -28.93
CA PRO A 677 5.18 -7.70 -28.95
C PRO A 677 5.28 -7.03 -30.32
N THR A 678 5.63 -5.74 -30.35
CA THR A 678 5.93 -5.05 -31.60
C THR A 678 7.19 -4.23 -31.50
N ASP A 679 7.94 -4.12 -32.60
CA ASP A 679 9.06 -3.18 -32.70
C ASP A 679 8.63 -1.80 -33.22
N SER A 680 9.57 -0.86 -33.28
CA SER A 680 9.34 0.50 -33.80
C SER A 680 9.10 0.56 -35.31
N ALA A 681 9.27 -0.54 -36.04
CA ALA A 681 8.95 -0.65 -37.47
C ALA A 681 7.57 -1.27 -37.72
N GLY A 682 6.85 -1.64 -36.65
CA GLY A 682 5.51 -2.21 -36.72
C GLY A 682 5.48 -3.72 -36.96
N HIS A 683 6.63 -4.41 -36.92
CA HIS A 683 6.64 -5.87 -36.98
C HIS A 683 5.99 -6.45 -35.73
N VAL A 684 5.07 -7.38 -35.90
CA VAL A 684 4.44 -8.12 -34.81
C VAL A 684 5.23 -9.39 -34.56
N GLY A 685 5.69 -9.59 -33.33
CA GLY A 685 6.42 -10.77 -32.91
C GLY A 685 5.59 -11.73 -32.06
N THR A 686 6.29 -12.68 -31.45
CA THR A 686 5.74 -13.71 -30.58
C THR A 686 6.19 -13.50 -29.14
N PHE A 687 5.26 -13.69 -28.22
CA PHE A 687 5.58 -13.73 -26.80
C PHE A 687 6.19 -15.10 -26.46
N GLY A 688 7.31 -15.10 -25.75
CA GLY A 688 7.98 -16.32 -25.29
C GLY A 688 7.57 -16.69 -23.88
N SER A 689 8.05 -15.92 -22.89
CA SER A 689 7.74 -16.15 -21.46
C SER A 689 7.95 -14.88 -20.65
N ALA A 690 7.37 -14.84 -19.45
CA ALA A 690 7.69 -13.84 -18.45
C ALA A 690 7.55 -14.41 -17.04
N THR A 691 8.27 -13.83 -16.08
CA THR A 691 8.16 -14.14 -14.65
C THR A 691 8.01 -12.86 -13.86
N LEU A 692 7.32 -12.95 -12.71
CA LEU A 692 7.24 -11.89 -11.72
C LEU A 692 7.21 -12.49 -10.32
N ASP A 693 8.21 -12.17 -9.51
CA ASP A 693 8.34 -12.62 -8.13
C ASP A 693 8.42 -11.41 -7.20
N ALA A 694 7.51 -11.31 -6.24
CA ALA A 694 7.50 -10.28 -5.21
C ALA A 694 8.08 -10.82 -3.90
N ASN A 695 9.04 -10.10 -3.32
CA ASN A 695 9.49 -10.29 -1.96
C ASN A 695 8.93 -9.15 -1.11
N PHE A 696 7.81 -9.42 -0.45
CA PHE A 696 7.11 -8.46 0.40
C PHE A 696 7.90 -8.13 1.66
N THR A 697 8.68 -9.07 2.20
CA THR A 697 9.57 -8.81 3.35
C THR A 697 10.60 -7.73 3.01
N ASN A 698 11.23 -7.85 1.84
CA ASN A 698 12.28 -6.92 1.40
C ASN A 698 11.73 -5.75 0.57
N ARG A 699 10.41 -5.72 0.32
CA ARG A 699 9.73 -4.76 -0.55
C ARG A 699 10.37 -4.65 -1.93
N THR A 700 10.65 -5.79 -2.57
CA THR A 700 11.20 -5.85 -3.93
C THR A 700 10.39 -6.75 -4.85
N ALA A 701 10.47 -6.52 -6.16
CA ALA A 701 9.93 -7.35 -7.22
C ALA A 701 11.04 -7.72 -8.22
N SER A 702 11.05 -8.94 -8.72
CA SER A 702 11.97 -9.39 -9.77
C SER A 702 11.19 -9.84 -10.99
N ALA A 703 11.59 -9.41 -12.17
CA ALA A 703 10.89 -9.75 -13.40
C ALA A 703 11.85 -10.10 -14.54
N THR A 704 11.44 -11.06 -15.38
CA THR A 704 12.07 -11.40 -16.65
C THR A 704 11.02 -11.44 -17.74
N VAL A 705 11.34 -10.94 -18.94
CA VAL A 705 10.49 -10.99 -20.13
C VAL A 705 11.31 -11.47 -21.32
N ASN A 706 10.80 -12.46 -22.07
CA ASN A 706 11.42 -13.04 -23.24
C ASN A 706 10.44 -13.01 -24.43
N VAL A 707 10.84 -12.37 -25.53
CA VAL A 707 10.01 -12.18 -26.73
C VAL A 707 10.84 -12.28 -28.01
N THR A 708 10.23 -12.69 -29.11
CA THR A 708 10.88 -12.72 -30.43
C THR A 708 10.17 -11.77 -31.38
N VAL A 709 10.89 -10.83 -31.98
CA VAL A 709 10.36 -9.91 -33.01
C VAL A 709 11.34 -9.83 -34.17
N ASN A 710 10.83 -9.90 -35.40
CA ASN A 710 11.63 -9.81 -36.63
C ASN A 710 12.86 -10.75 -36.65
N GLY A 711 12.67 -12.00 -36.20
CA GLY A 711 13.73 -13.02 -36.15
C GLY A 711 14.79 -12.80 -35.06
N GLN A 712 14.65 -11.78 -34.22
CA GLN A 712 15.53 -11.49 -33.09
C GLN A 712 14.85 -11.83 -31.77
N ASN A 713 15.54 -12.56 -30.90
CA ASN A 713 15.04 -12.88 -29.56
C ASN A 713 15.56 -11.84 -28.56
N TRP A 714 14.68 -11.28 -27.73
CA TRP A 714 14.93 -10.22 -26.77
C TRP A 714 14.58 -10.69 -25.36
N ILE A 715 15.52 -10.51 -24.42
CA ILE A 715 15.37 -10.89 -23.02
C ILE A 715 15.69 -9.69 -22.14
N GLY A 716 14.71 -9.27 -21.33
CA GLY A 716 14.87 -8.25 -20.29
C GLY A 716 14.85 -8.90 -18.92
N THR A 717 15.75 -8.51 -18.02
CA THR A 717 15.84 -9.05 -16.64
C THR A 717 16.09 -7.93 -15.65
N ALA A 718 15.23 -7.82 -14.64
CA ALA A 718 15.33 -6.81 -13.58
C ALA A 718 15.15 -7.47 -12.20
N PRO A 719 16.23 -7.80 -11.48
CA PRO A 719 16.16 -8.40 -10.16
C PRO A 719 16.01 -7.33 -9.06
N ASN A 720 15.21 -7.60 -8.03
CA ASN A 720 15.11 -6.75 -6.84
C ASN A 720 14.70 -5.29 -7.09
N MET A 721 13.83 -5.03 -8.09
CA MET A 721 13.19 -3.72 -8.28
C MET A 721 12.48 -3.30 -6.99
N PRO A 722 12.78 -2.12 -6.41
CA PRO A 722 12.05 -1.65 -5.24
C PRO A 722 10.55 -1.51 -5.51
N ILE A 723 9.73 -1.99 -4.58
CA ILE A 723 8.29 -1.73 -4.58
C ILE A 723 8.06 -0.37 -3.90
N TYR A 724 7.57 0.59 -4.67
CA TYR A 724 7.31 1.94 -4.18
C TYR A 724 5.81 2.24 -4.10
N ARG A 725 5.44 3.07 -3.11
CA ARG A 725 4.05 3.46 -2.81
C ARG A 725 3.10 2.26 -2.69
N ASP A 726 3.60 1.15 -2.13
CA ASP A 726 2.89 -0.13 -1.97
C ASP A 726 2.31 -0.74 -3.26
N GLN A 727 2.68 -0.24 -4.44
CA GLN A 727 1.97 -0.62 -5.65
C GLN A 727 2.86 -0.78 -6.87
N TYR A 728 3.92 0.00 -7.00
CA TYR A 728 4.62 0.13 -8.27
C TYR A 728 6.04 -0.43 -8.21
N PHE A 729 6.57 -0.83 -9.35
CA PHE A 729 7.94 -1.28 -9.51
C PHE A 729 8.42 -0.93 -10.92
N SER A 730 9.70 -0.57 -11.05
CA SER A 730 10.28 -0.22 -12.34
C SER A 730 11.79 -0.47 -12.41
N ALA A 731 12.30 -0.63 -13.64
CA ALA A 731 13.72 -0.80 -13.95
C ALA A 731 14.05 -0.14 -15.30
N THR A 732 15.28 0.36 -15.47
CA THR A 732 15.78 0.87 -16.76
C THR A 732 17.27 0.56 -16.97
N THR A 733 17.74 0.68 -18.21
CA THR A 733 19.15 0.44 -18.59
C THR A 733 20.04 1.69 -18.56
N GLY A 734 19.48 2.88 -18.28
CA GLY A 734 20.12 4.19 -18.48
C GLY A 734 20.52 4.92 -17.19
N SER A 735 20.86 6.20 -17.30
CA SER A 735 21.02 7.07 -16.13
C SER A 735 19.67 7.31 -15.43
N THR A 736 19.70 7.87 -14.23
CA THR A 736 18.49 8.18 -13.44
C THR A 736 17.49 9.02 -14.24
N VAL A 737 16.25 8.54 -14.39
CA VAL A 737 15.14 9.30 -15.00
C VAL A 737 14.66 10.34 -13.98
N PRO A 738 14.61 11.64 -14.30
CA PRO A 738 13.94 12.61 -13.44
C PRO A 738 12.48 12.20 -13.20
N GLY A 739 12.09 11.96 -11.95
CA GLY A 739 10.72 11.55 -11.61
C GLY A 739 10.50 10.06 -11.32
N ILE A 740 11.49 9.16 -11.54
CA ILE A 740 11.33 7.71 -11.27
C ILE A 740 12.42 7.20 -10.28
N PRO A 741 12.03 6.67 -9.10
CA PRO A 741 12.96 6.19 -8.07
C PRO A 741 13.84 5.01 -8.48
N ASN A 742 15.12 5.06 -8.05
CA ASN A 742 16.04 3.95 -7.81
C ASN A 742 15.80 2.71 -8.70
N LEU A 743 16.00 2.92 -9.99
CA LEU A 743 15.75 1.90 -11.00
C LEU A 743 16.77 0.79 -10.79
N SER A 744 16.27 -0.40 -10.45
CA SER A 744 17.10 -1.59 -10.59
C SER A 744 17.66 -1.59 -12.02
N PRO A 745 18.95 -1.90 -12.21
CA PRO A 745 19.47 -2.03 -13.55
C PRO A 745 18.65 -3.09 -14.30
N LEU A 746 18.09 -2.67 -15.43
CA LEU A 746 17.50 -3.60 -16.39
C LEU A 746 18.65 -4.17 -17.23
N GLY A 747 18.82 -5.49 -17.19
CA GLY A 747 19.67 -6.20 -18.15
C GLY A 747 18.87 -6.47 -19.41
N ILE A 748 19.35 -6.01 -20.57
CA ILE A 748 18.78 -6.37 -21.88
C ILE A 748 19.82 -7.18 -22.64
N ALA A 749 19.40 -8.36 -23.10
CA ALA A 749 20.16 -9.21 -24.01
C ALA A 749 19.29 -9.52 -25.23
N CYS A 750 19.91 -9.67 -26.39
CA CYS A 750 19.18 -10.17 -27.56
C CYS A 750 20.10 -10.91 -28.54
N THR A 751 19.53 -11.84 -29.30
CA THR A 751 20.24 -12.70 -30.26
C THR A 751 19.64 -12.55 -31.65
N PRO A 752 20.43 -12.32 -32.73
CA PRO A 752 21.89 -12.50 -32.79
C PRO A 752 22.73 -11.38 -32.14
N SER A 753 22.33 -10.10 -32.14
CA SER A 753 23.00 -9.05 -31.33
C SER A 753 22.21 -7.75 -31.25
N CYS A 754 22.29 -7.04 -30.12
CA CYS A 754 21.94 -5.62 -29.97
C CYS A 754 23.05 -4.94 -29.17
N VAL A 755 23.60 -3.84 -29.70
CA VAL A 755 24.62 -3.05 -29.02
C VAL A 755 23.96 -1.80 -28.46
N GLY A 756 24.15 -1.54 -27.16
CA GLY A 756 23.63 -0.33 -26.50
C GLY A 756 22.10 -0.27 -26.42
N ALA A 757 21.42 -1.42 -26.37
CA ALA A 757 19.98 -1.47 -26.21
C ALA A 757 19.57 -0.75 -24.92
N THR A 758 18.65 0.19 -25.04
CA THR A 758 18.05 0.87 -23.89
C THR A 758 16.59 0.47 -23.73
N GLY A 759 16.08 0.57 -22.51
CA GLY A 759 14.71 0.15 -22.26
C GLY A 759 14.29 0.28 -20.81
N SER A 760 13.10 -0.23 -20.54
CA SER A 760 12.44 -0.14 -19.25
C SER A 760 11.41 -1.21 -19.00
N PHE A 761 11.24 -1.53 -17.72
CA PHE A 761 10.10 -2.26 -17.17
C PHE A 761 9.35 -1.31 -16.25
N ASP A 762 8.04 -1.21 -16.44
CA ASP A 762 7.16 -0.36 -15.64
C ASP A 762 5.90 -1.13 -15.26
N GLY A 763 5.77 -1.46 -13.98
CA GLY A 763 4.71 -2.32 -13.48
C GLY A 763 3.94 -1.76 -12.29
N PHE A 764 2.83 -2.44 -11.99
CA PHE A 764 1.97 -2.16 -10.85
C PHE A 764 1.31 -3.46 -10.34
N PHE A 765 1.08 -3.54 -9.03
CA PHE A 765 0.17 -4.50 -8.43
C PHE A 765 -1.25 -3.97 -8.45
N THR A 766 -2.23 -4.86 -8.57
CA THR A 766 -3.66 -4.52 -8.57
C THR A 766 -4.48 -5.62 -7.90
N GLY A 767 -5.71 -5.27 -7.54
CA GLY A 767 -6.50 -5.99 -6.55
C GLY A 767 -6.05 -5.59 -5.15
N ARG A 768 -7.00 -5.54 -4.21
CA ARG A 768 -6.79 -4.96 -2.88
C ARG A 768 -5.62 -5.58 -2.11
N SER A 769 -5.32 -6.86 -2.33
CA SER A 769 -4.20 -7.59 -1.72
C SER A 769 -3.04 -7.89 -2.69
N GLY A 770 -3.01 -7.23 -3.85
CA GLY A 770 -2.05 -7.50 -4.92
C GLY A 770 -2.27 -8.86 -5.59
N GLN A 771 -3.52 -9.27 -5.82
CA GLN A 771 -3.84 -10.56 -6.46
C GLN A 771 -3.39 -10.62 -7.92
N ARG A 772 -3.19 -9.46 -8.56
CA ARG A 772 -2.74 -9.34 -9.94
C ARG A 772 -1.62 -8.32 -10.04
N ALA A 773 -0.94 -8.35 -11.17
CA ALA A 773 0.00 -7.30 -11.55
C ALA A 773 -0.02 -7.07 -13.06
N GLY A 774 0.25 -5.84 -13.47
CA GLY A 774 0.50 -5.47 -14.85
C GLY A 774 1.95 -5.03 -15.02
N LEU A 775 2.58 -5.39 -16.14
CA LEU A 775 3.92 -4.95 -16.52
C LEU A 775 3.90 -4.49 -17.97
N MET A 776 4.36 -3.26 -18.22
CA MET A 776 4.72 -2.79 -19.56
C MET A 776 6.23 -2.87 -19.72
N TYR A 777 6.70 -3.34 -20.86
CA TYR A 777 8.12 -3.41 -21.19
C TYR A 777 8.44 -2.66 -22.49
N ASN A 778 9.63 -2.10 -22.55
CA ASN A 778 10.29 -1.63 -23.77
C ASN A 778 11.75 -2.10 -23.75
N MET A 779 12.21 -2.77 -24.81
CA MET A 779 13.57 -3.27 -24.94
C MET A 779 14.10 -2.94 -26.33
N GLY A 780 14.88 -1.87 -26.45
CA GLY A 780 15.42 -1.43 -27.74
C GLY A 780 14.36 -1.08 -28.78
N GLY A 781 13.20 -0.55 -28.35
CA GLY A 781 12.05 -0.28 -29.21
C GLY A 781 11.07 -1.44 -29.36
N VAL A 782 11.41 -2.64 -28.86
CA VAL A 782 10.46 -3.76 -28.76
C VAL A 782 9.59 -3.59 -27.52
N GLN A 783 8.29 -3.44 -27.71
CA GLN A 783 7.34 -3.10 -26.65
C GLN A 783 6.19 -4.09 -26.51
N GLY A 784 5.61 -4.14 -25.32
CA GLY A 784 4.41 -4.90 -25.02
C GLY A 784 4.03 -4.92 -23.54
N GLY A 785 2.87 -5.48 -23.24
CA GLY A 785 2.34 -5.64 -21.89
C GLY A 785 2.17 -7.11 -21.50
N VAL A 786 2.35 -7.40 -20.22
CA VAL A 786 2.12 -8.71 -19.58
C VAL A 786 1.21 -8.51 -18.38
N ALA A 787 0.17 -9.33 -18.29
CA ALA A 787 -0.72 -9.44 -17.16
C ALA A 787 -0.36 -10.70 -16.35
N PHE A 788 -0.26 -10.55 -15.04
CA PHE A 788 0.07 -11.63 -14.13
C PHE A 788 -0.99 -11.82 -13.04
N GLY A 789 -1.13 -13.06 -12.57
CA GLY A 789 -1.94 -13.43 -11.41
C GLY A 789 -1.15 -14.16 -10.35
N ARG A 790 -1.38 -13.81 -9.08
CA ARG A 790 -0.68 -14.40 -7.94
C ARG A 790 -1.11 -15.84 -7.75
N ARG A 791 -0.15 -16.77 -7.63
CA ARG A 791 -0.43 -18.18 -7.41
C ARG A 791 -1.15 -18.39 -6.06
N GLY A 792 -2.32 -19.02 -6.09
CA GLY A 792 -3.16 -19.31 -4.92
C GLY A 792 -3.92 -18.12 -4.34
N GLY A 793 -3.96 -16.99 -5.05
CA GLY A 793 -4.63 -15.74 -4.62
C GLY A 793 -6.00 -15.51 -5.21
#